data_AF-A0A3R7QB64-F1
#
_entry.id   AF-A0A3R7QB64-F1
#
_cell.length_a   1.000
_cell.length_b   1.000
_cell.length_c   1.000
_cell.angle_alpha   90.00
_cell.angle_beta   90.00
_cell.angle_gamma   90.00
#
_symmetry.space_group_name_H-M   'P 1'
#
loop_
_entity.id
_entity.type
_entity.pdbx_description
1 polymer ?
#
loop_
_entity_poly.entity_id
_entity_poly.type
_entity_poly.pdbx_seq_one_letter_code
_entity_poly.pdbx_strand_id
1 'polypeptide(L)'
;MPASSTFIPGITLVVMSTVLILVLAQNDTENVRLPEPDEVSHVKFQTGKYDTVDSYMDNSTGFPTLTKFSLCVHIKYHHMALNNTLLSYFASGQDNELSFFTNSMDANTLQLYCCGDRVRNYLYYPIRMYTWEHLCVTVNLETKLITVVLNNDVREYTVQETKSDGNETKPLVIRGGGRLVLGQDLDSADGGFNIEQILPCEIADFAIYDVVLTLDEIRSFMACDNQIPYEPILYIDQQMSVLKAVGETAVSYIPEEEICATSSGYKLMFPERVTFWGNVAWCQMLKGTVILPKNEKENTEVYDKFFPYREECTDRWRTFYYFGTVRNVTTDKWFHYKDKSPIVYQKFDVQWNKIVSQYECAAVGNHLFKYTWFAIPCSSAMCSACNFTSSPRLRVRGLCDTSILDSAYYLNDYYNRRPLFDGEVHSRIFWSNNIWELRSRRHEDLSATMETKNSKVYPLGRHTWTIAGDKCTESKITLLMTPCNSDEYTCSTGSCIRKTSRCDLVIDCPDQSDELNCDVVNVPEGYSSTLPPPKITKDPLALAFSLRIITIRKFNLVGFSLVVDAVMSIKWRDSRLTFRNLRRNYRVNKVKDMYQLWTPKILVRDGSRSAADVQLRSEAVYVILEDSPLPDDITIVSEDDRYSGSNNTLVMETESTLEFTCQFQLQMYPVDRQNCFLLFTLPGLSKDFGLLIKDEDGVTFEGSRYLLEYELVGETLTEEMEGRFSLMQIRLEFRNLYGYYIGNTFVPSLFLVIIVYLTLYFDINDFEDRVMVSLTSLLVLATFFTQTSSSIPRTSYLKLIDAWYVALICQNFLVIVSLVVVENLRLRDKPMTTRVTPMGVKSYEGDEVLLYKKVNFFLKFVFPLMLFGILTSFFSFWSRN
;
A
#
# COMPACT_ATOMS: atom_id res chain seq x y z
N MET A 1 -57.55 -80.53 -34.67
CA MET A 1 -58.23 -80.04 -35.90
C MET A 1 -59.56 -80.76 -36.03
N PRO A 2 -60.63 -80.17 -36.58
CA PRO A 2 -61.40 -79.01 -36.10
C PRO A 2 -62.33 -79.39 -34.91
N ALA A 3 -62.95 -78.41 -34.22
CA ALA A 3 -64.32 -78.48 -33.65
C ALA A 3 -64.59 -77.37 -32.60
N SER A 4 -65.79 -76.76 -32.72
CA SER A 4 -66.69 -76.24 -31.66
C SER A 4 -66.12 -75.26 -30.61
N SER A 5 -66.42 -73.96 -30.68
CA SER A 5 -67.64 -73.26 -30.22
C SER A 5 -67.58 -72.76 -28.77
N THR A 6 -68.24 -71.61 -28.56
CA THR A 6 -68.88 -71.09 -27.33
C THR A 6 -68.10 -70.23 -26.30
N PHE A 7 -68.57 -68.97 -26.22
CA PHE A 7 -68.92 -68.14 -25.04
C PHE A 7 -67.88 -67.30 -24.26
N ILE A 8 -68.28 -66.02 -24.09
CA ILE A 8 -67.85 -64.97 -23.13
C ILE A 8 -68.97 -64.93 -22.02
N PRO A 9 -68.86 -64.31 -20.82
CA PRO A 9 -67.78 -64.02 -19.85
C PRO A 9 -68.10 -64.56 -18.42
N GLY A 10 -67.17 -64.41 -17.47
CA GLY A 10 -67.55 -64.09 -16.08
C GLY A 10 -66.87 -64.89 -14.96
N ILE A 11 -66.37 -64.13 -13.98
CA ILE A 11 -66.10 -64.51 -12.58
C ILE A 11 -64.79 -65.27 -12.33
N THR A 12 -63.73 -64.50 -12.08
CA THR A 12 -62.86 -64.64 -10.89
C THR A 12 -62.07 -63.35 -10.69
N LEU A 13 -62.77 -62.27 -10.31
CA LEU A 13 -62.21 -61.30 -9.36
C LEU A 13 -62.25 -61.99 -7.99
N VAL A 14 -61.25 -61.74 -7.14
CA VAL A 14 -61.13 -62.25 -5.75
C VAL A 14 -60.45 -63.63 -5.59
N VAL A 15 -59.21 -63.85 -6.06
CA VAL A 15 -58.13 -64.60 -5.33
C VAL A 15 -56.71 -64.24 -5.83
N MET A 16 -56.48 -63.06 -6.42
CA MET A 16 -55.14 -62.63 -6.91
C MET A 16 -54.78 -61.25 -6.37
N SER A 17 -55.07 -61.02 -5.08
CA SER A 17 -54.65 -59.81 -4.36
C SER A 17 -54.07 -60.11 -2.97
N THR A 18 -53.90 -61.38 -2.62
CA THR A 18 -53.34 -61.80 -1.32
C THR A 18 -52.03 -62.59 -1.42
N VAL A 19 -51.56 -62.92 -2.63
CA VAL A 19 -50.25 -63.61 -2.84
C VAL A 19 -49.17 -62.67 -3.36
N LEU A 20 -49.52 -61.44 -3.79
CA LEU A 20 -48.54 -60.39 -4.13
C LEU A 20 -48.18 -59.48 -2.93
N ILE A 21 -48.81 -59.69 -1.77
CA ILE A 21 -48.56 -58.96 -0.52
C ILE A 21 -47.68 -59.77 0.46
N LEU A 22 -47.41 -61.04 0.18
CA LEU A 22 -46.54 -61.91 1.00
C LEU A 22 -45.15 -62.17 0.40
N VAL A 23 -44.80 -61.50 -0.71
CA VAL A 23 -43.44 -61.49 -1.29
C VAL A 23 -42.82 -60.07 -1.31
N LEU A 24 -43.52 -59.06 -0.76
CA LEU A 24 -43.01 -57.69 -0.56
C LEU A 24 -43.02 -57.26 0.91
N ALA A 25 -42.98 -58.22 1.84
CA ALA A 25 -42.94 -57.96 3.29
C ALA A 25 -41.88 -58.82 3.99
N GLN A 26 -40.72 -59.00 3.35
CA GLN A 26 -39.57 -59.68 3.96
C GLN A 26 -38.27 -59.19 3.32
N ASN A 27 -37.94 -57.91 3.55
CA ASN A 27 -36.57 -57.40 3.69
C ASN A 27 -36.60 -55.89 3.99
N ASP A 28 -37.07 -55.55 5.19
CA ASP A 28 -36.64 -54.34 5.91
C ASP A 28 -36.26 -54.77 7.34
N THR A 29 -35.53 -55.88 7.45
CA THR A 29 -34.45 -55.90 8.42
C THR A 29 -33.39 -55.01 7.80
N GLU A 30 -33.09 -53.87 8.43
CA GLU A 30 -31.84 -53.16 8.21
C GLU A 30 -30.75 -54.22 8.02
N ASN A 31 -30.24 -54.33 6.80
CA ASN A 31 -28.98 -55.04 6.57
C ASN A 31 -27.95 -54.20 7.32
N VAL A 32 -27.77 -54.49 8.61
CA VAL A 32 -26.66 -54.01 9.41
C VAL A 32 -25.42 -54.53 8.68
N ARG A 33 -24.82 -53.65 7.88
CA ARG A 33 -23.57 -53.91 7.21
C ARG A 33 -22.56 -54.17 8.32
N LEU A 34 -22.07 -55.41 8.42
CA LEU A 34 -20.97 -55.72 9.31
C LEU A 34 -19.77 -54.87 8.85
N PRO A 35 -19.15 -54.06 9.73
CA PRO A 35 -18.01 -53.27 9.33
C PRO A 35 -16.87 -54.18 8.91
N GLU A 36 -16.16 -53.74 7.88
CA GLU A 36 -14.89 -54.37 7.50
C GLU A 36 -13.86 -54.14 8.63
N PRO A 37 -12.85 -55.02 8.80
CA PRO A 37 -11.90 -54.95 9.92
C PRO A 37 -11.10 -53.63 10.02
N ASP A 38 -11.12 -52.79 8.97
CA ASP A 38 -10.39 -51.52 8.85
C ASP A 38 -11.34 -50.30 8.81
N GLU A 39 -12.56 -50.42 9.34
CA GLU A 39 -13.57 -49.35 9.40
C GLU A 39 -13.89 -48.92 10.86
N VAL A 40 -13.97 -47.62 11.11
CA VAL A 40 -14.32 -47.04 12.43
C VAL A 40 -15.67 -46.36 12.44
N SER A 41 -16.26 -46.24 13.64
CA SER A 41 -17.54 -45.56 13.85
C SER A 41 -17.45 -44.08 13.48
N HIS A 42 -18.45 -43.58 12.76
CA HIS A 42 -18.52 -42.21 12.26
C HIS A 42 -19.92 -41.64 12.48
N VAL A 43 -19.98 -40.41 12.99
CA VAL A 43 -21.23 -39.71 13.25
C VAL A 43 -21.18 -38.33 12.63
N LYS A 44 -22.21 -38.01 11.85
CA LYS A 44 -22.39 -36.71 11.21
C LYS A 44 -23.57 -36.00 11.84
N PHE A 45 -23.30 -34.86 12.47
CA PHE A 45 -24.32 -33.97 13.01
C PHE A 45 -24.83 -32.98 11.94
N GLN A 46 -26.01 -32.42 12.17
CA GLN A 46 -26.66 -31.41 11.31
C GLN A 46 -26.79 -31.86 9.84
N THR A 47 -27.39 -33.03 9.60
CA THR A 47 -27.53 -33.57 8.23
C THR A 47 -28.61 -32.90 7.39
N GLY A 48 -29.51 -32.14 8.02
CA GLY A 48 -30.61 -31.49 7.34
C GLY A 48 -30.21 -30.26 6.54
N LYS A 49 -31.25 -29.60 6.00
CA LYS A 49 -31.07 -28.38 5.19
C LYS A 49 -30.87 -27.14 6.07
N TYR A 50 -31.49 -27.11 7.24
CA TYR A 50 -31.43 -26.00 8.19
C TYR A 50 -30.79 -26.51 9.47
N ASP A 51 -30.20 -25.61 10.25
CA ASP A 51 -29.66 -25.98 11.56
C ASP A 51 -30.83 -26.34 12.47
N THR A 52 -30.72 -27.44 13.21
CA THR A 52 -31.77 -27.91 14.12
C THR A 52 -31.20 -28.22 15.50
N VAL A 53 -32.03 -28.03 16.53
CA VAL A 53 -31.68 -28.47 17.89
C VAL A 53 -31.78 -30.00 18.04
N ASP A 54 -32.55 -30.64 17.17
CA ASP A 54 -32.76 -32.08 17.12
C ASP A 54 -31.65 -32.77 16.30
N SER A 55 -30.39 -32.62 16.73
CA SER A 55 -29.25 -33.36 16.18
C SER A 55 -28.19 -33.54 17.27
N TYR A 56 -28.20 -34.69 17.94
CA TYR A 56 -27.28 -35.02 19.02
C TYR A 56 -27.22 -36.54 19.28
N MET A 57 -26.23 -36.97 20.05
CA MET A 57 -26.20 -38.32 20.63
C MET A 57 -26.46 -38.25 22.13
N ASP A 58 -27.33 -39.13 22.63
CA ASP A 58 -27.75 -39.17 24.02
C ASP A 58 -27.28 -40.45 24.72
N ASN A 59 -26.68 -40.29 25.89
CA ASN A 59 -26.46 -41.36 26.85
C ASN A 59 -27.10 -40.98 28.19
N SER A 60 -28.19 -41.67 28.50
CA SER A 60 -28.99 -41.47 29.72
C SER A 60 -28.51 -42.26 30.94
N THR A 61 -27.54 -43.18 30.78
CA THR A 61 -27.00 -43.98 31.90
C THR A 61 -25.79 -43.32 32.56
N GLY A 62 -25.14 -42.37 31.87
CA GLY A 62 -23.99 -41.63 32.35
C GLY A 62 -22.74 -42.50 32.54
N PHE A 63 -21.75 -41.98 33.27
CA PHE A 63 -20.52 -42.71 33.61
C PHE A 63 -20.27 -42.66 35.13
N PRO A 64 -19.39 -43.53 35.69
CA PRO A 64 -19.07 -43.52 37.12
C PRO A 64 -18.39 -42.22 37.56
N THR A 65 -18.23 -42.01 38.87
CA THR A 65 -17.57 -40.81 39.38
C THR A 65 -16.07 -40.82 39.01
N LEU A 66 -15.55 -39.74 38.40
CA LEU A 66 -14.17 -39.67 37.86
C LEU A 66 -13.31 -38.63 38.59
N THR A 67 -12.07 -38.99 38.91
CA THR A 67 -11.00 -38.06 39.36
C THR A 67 -9.93 -37.81 38.30
N LYS A 68 -9.87 -38.68 37.28
CA LYS A 68 -8.98 -38.59 36.13
C LYS A 68 -9.66 -39.24 34.93
N PHE A 69 -9.38 -38.74 33.72
CA PHE A 69 -9.91 -39.32 32.49
C PHE A 69 -9.08 -38.90 31.27
N SER A 70 -9.27 -39.61 30.16
CA SER A 70 -8.76 -39.23 28.84
C SER A 70 -9.89 -39.27 27.82
N LEU A 71 -10.05 -38.21 27.04
CA LEU A 71 -10.99 -38.11 25.92
C LEU A 71 -10.19 -38.08 24.62
N CYS A 72 -10.46 -39.00 23.71
CA CYS A 72 -9.84 -39.04 22.38
C CYS A 72 -10.93 -39.10 21.30
N VAL A 73 -10.78 -38.28 20.25
CA VAL A 73 -11.75 -38.18 19.16
C VAL A 73 -11.08 -37.67 17.88
N HIS A 74 -11.55 -38.17 16.75
CA HIS A 74 -11.31 -37.58 15.44
C HIS A 74 -12.46 -36.64 15.10
N ILE A 75 -12.17 -35.38 14.80
CA ILE A 75 -13.19 -34.37 14.55
C ILE A 75 -12.93 -33.63 13.25
N LYS A 76 -13.99 -33.33 12.51
CA LYS A 76 -13.95 -32.56 11.27
C LYS A 76 -15.12 -31.58 11.23
N TYR A 77 -14.82 -30.30 11.37
CA TYR A 77 -15.84 -29.25 11.38
C TYR A 77 -16.33 -28.91 9.96
N HIS A 78 -17.63 -28.62 9.84
CA HIS A 78 -18.22 -28.11 8.59
C HIS A 78 -18.45 -26.61 8.64
N HIS A 79 -19.00 -26.11 9.75
CA HIS A 79 -19.19 -24.69 10.00
C HIS A 79 -19.07 -24.44 11.52
N MET A 80 -19.35 -23.24 12.00
CA MET A 80 -19.35 -22.89 13.42
C MET A 80 -20.74 -22.47 13.91
N ALA A 81 -21.08 -22.94 15.09
CA ALA A 81 -22.06 -22.31 15.97
C ALA A 81 -21.39 -21.25 16.86
N LEU A 82 -22.18 -20.47 17.60
CA LEU A 82 -21.64 -19.51 18.58
C LEU A 82 -20.83 -20.25 19.65
N ASN A 83 -21.41 -21.35 20.16
CA ASN A 83 -20.75 -22.31 21.03
C ASN A 83 -20.86 -23.70 20.38
N ASN A 84 -19.75 -24.27 19.94
CA ASN A 84 -19.71 -25.61 19.36
C ASN A 84 -19.49 -26.63 20.46
N THR A 85 -20.57 -27.25 20.93
CA THR A 85 -20.53 -28.13 22.10
C THR A 85 -20.22 -29.57 21.70
N LEU A 86 -18.97 -29.99 21.89
CA LEU A 86 -18.55 -31.37 21.62
C LEU A 86 -19.24 -32.35 22.56
N LEU A 87 -19.19 -32.03 23.85
CA LEU A 87 -19.68 -32.89 24.93
C LEU A 87 -20.24 -32.02 26.05
N SER A 88 -21.43 -32.35 26.54
CA SER A 88 -22.04 -31.74 27.73
C SER A 88 -22.62 -32.82 28.64
N TYR A 89 -22.29 -32.76 29.93
CA TYR A 89 -22.67 -33.72 30.95
C TYR A 89 -23.35 -33.04 32.13
N PHE A 90 -24.55 -33.50 32.44
CA PHE A 90 -25.39 -32.99 33.53
C PHE A 90 -25.45 -34.02 34.67
N ALA A 91 -25.10 -33.62 35.89
CA ALA A 91 -25.18 -34.51 37.06
C ALA A 91 -25.61 -33.77 38.34
N SER A 92 -26.29 -34.49 39.24
CA SER A 92 -26.65 -33.99 40.57
C SER A 92 -27.44 -32.67 40.59
N GLY A 93 -28.26 -32.40 39.57
CA GLY A 93 -29.08 -31.20 39.48
C GLY A 93 -28.33 -29.92 39.08
N GLN A 94 -27.08 -30.04 38.60
CA GLN A 94 -26.28 -28.95 38.07
C GLN A 94 -25.86 -29.26 36.63
N ASP A 95 -25.93 -28.23 35.79
CA ASP A 95 -25.34 -28.18 34.46
C ASP A 95 -23.81 -28.04 34.56
N ASN A 96 -23.11 -28.25 33.43
CA ASN A 96 -21.67 -28.07 33.34
C ASN A 96 -20.84 -28.93 34.32
N GLU A 97 -21.28 -30.17 34.61
CA GLU A 97 -20.51 -31.11 35.42
C GLU A 97 -19.24 -31.56 34.66
N LEU A 98 -19.36 -31.75 33.35
CA LEU A 98 -18.26 -31.84 32.39
C LEU A 98 -18.74 -31.30 31.05
N SER A 99 -18.09 -30.27 30.52
CA SER A 99 -18.42 -29.71 29.21
C SER A 99 -17.16 -29.36 28.44
N PHE A 100 -17.13 -29.74 27.17
CA PHE A 100 -16.13 -29.36 26.18
C PHE A 100 -16.82 -28.63 25.05
N PHE A 101 -16.50 -27.35 24.89
CA PHE A 101 -17.03 -26.55 23.79
C PHE A 101 -16.02 -25.53 23.30
N THR A 102 -16.15 -25.12 22.05
CA THR A 102 -15.38 -24.02 21.47
C THR A 102 -16.30 -22.84 21.22
N ASN A 103 -15.79 -21.62 21.30
CA ASN A 103 -16.58 -20.42 21.01
C ASN A 103 -16.10 -19.80 19.69
N SER A 104 -17.02 -19.39 18.81
CA SER A 104 -16.66 -18.79 17.53
C SER A 104 -15.96 -17.43 17.64
N MET A 105 -16.19 -16.68 18.72
CA MET A 105 -15.48 -15.42 19.00
C MET A 105 -14.03 -15.65 19.45
N ASP A 106 -13.76 -16.80 20.09
CA ASP A 106 -12.44 -17.23 20.56
C ASP A 106 -12.06 -18.59 19.92
N ALA A 107 -12.15 -18.65 18.59
CA ALA A 107 -12.06 -19.88 17.76
C ALA A 107 -10.75 -20.69 17.88
N ASN A 108 -9.78 -20.22 18.66
CA ASN A 108 -8.53 -20.92 18.95
C ASN A 108 -8.50 -21.57 20.34
N THR A 109 -9.63 -21.61 21.04
CA THR A 109 -9.70 -22.16 22.39
C THR A 109 -10.81 -23.20 22.54
N LEU A 110 -10.45 -24.33 23.12
CA LEU A 110 -11.35 -25.33 23.66
C LEU A 110 -11.55 -25.03 25.14
N GLN A 111 -12.78 -24.71 25.53
CA GLN A 111 -13.15 -24.47 26.91
C GLN A 111 -13.51 -25.79 27.58
N LEU A 112 -12.83 -26.09 28.68
CA LEU A 112 -13.12 -27.23 29.54
C LEU A 112 -13.74 -26.70 30.83
N TYR A 113 -15.03 -26.98 31.03
CA TYR A 113 -15.73 -26.75 32.29
C TYR A 113 -15.94 -28.08 32.99
N CYS A 114 -15.65 -28.16 34.29
CA CYS A 114 -15.93 -29.37 35.05
C CYS A 114 -16.21 -29.12 36.53
N CYS A 115 -16.66 -30.19 37.21
CA CYS A 115 -16.92 -30.24 38.65
C CYS A 115 -17.99 -29.22 39.09
N GLY A 116 -19.06 -29.06 38.31
CA GLY A 116 -20.14 -28.10 38.57
C GLY A 116 -19.66 -26.65 38.46
N ASP A 117 -18.96 -26.33 37.37
CA ASP A 117 -18.44 -24.99 37.08
C ASP A 117 -17.43 -24.46 38.14
N ARG A 118 -16.70 -25.38 38.79
CA ARG A 118 -15.60 -25.05 39.72
C ARG A 118 -14.26 -24.91 38.99
N VAL A 119 -14.11 -25.60 37.87
CA VAL A 119 -12.91 -25.56 37.02
C VAL A 119 -13.28 -24.96 35.68
N ARG A 120 -12.50 -23.97 35.22
CA ARG A 120 -12.58 -23.43 33.86
C ARG A 120 -11.20 -23.29 33.28
N ASN A 121 -10.91 -24.09 32.26
CA ASN A 121 -9.64 -24.05 31.55
C ASN A 121 -9.87 -23.67 30.08
N TYR A 122 -9.01 -22.79 29.57
CA TYR A 122 -8.99 -22.40 28.15
C TYR A 122 -7.78 -23.08 27.51
N LEU A 123 -8.04 -24.07 26.65
CA LEU A 123 -7.02 -24.92 26.05
C LEU A 123 -6.79 -24.49 24.60
N TYR A 124 -5.55 -24.38 24.15
CA TYR A 124 -5.26 -24.04 22.75
C TYR A 124 -5.75 -25.11 21.79
N TYR A 125 -6.66 -24.74 20.88
CA TYR A 125 -7.24 -25.61 19.86
C TYR A 125 -7.64 -24.78 18.62
N PRO A 126 -6.74 -24.59 17.63
CA PRO A 126 -7.04 -23.87 16.39
C PRO A 126 -7.86 -24.74 15.44
N ILE A 127 -9.14 -24.44 15.27
CA ILE A 127 -10.06 -25.22 14.43
C ILE A 127 -9.68 -25.12 12.94
N ARG A 128 -9.61 -26.26 12.25
CA ARG A 128 -9.49 -26.32 10.78
C ARG A 128 -10.75 -26.91 10.14
N MET A 129 -11.36 -26.13 9.24
CA MET A 129 -12.57 -26.55 8.54
C MET A 129 -12.30 -27.65 7.51
N TYR A 130 -13.21 -28.62 7.42
CA TYR A 130 -13.23 -29.72 6.45
C TYR A 130 -12.01 -30.64 6.44
N THR A 131 -11.17 -30.58 7.47
CA THR A 131 -10.02 -31.49 7.66
C THR A 131 -10.21 -32.29 8.93
N TRP A 132 -9.88 -33.59 8.89
CA TRP A 132 -9.82 -34.42 10.08
C TRP A 132 -8.70 -33.93 11.00
N GLU A 133 -9.05 -33.70 12.26
CA GLU A 133 -8.14 -33.36 13.34
C GLU A 133 -8.23 -34.41 14.44
N HIS A 134 -7.07 -34.78 14.97
CA HIS A 134 -6.96 -35.73 16.07
C HIS A 134 -6.86 -34.94 17.38
N LEU A 135 -7.87 -35.07 18.25
CA LEU A 135 -7.90 -34.38 19.54
C LEU A 135 -7.92 -35.41 20.68
N CYS A 136 -6.88 -35.39 21.52
CA CYS A 136 -6.85 -36.14 22.77
C CYS A 136 -6.60 -35.20 23.95
N VAL A 137 -7.48 -35.21 24.95
CA VAL A 137 -7.37 -34.42 26.17
C VAL A 137 -7.32 -35.36 27.37
N THR A 138 -6.22 -35.32 28.12
CA THR A 138 -6.08 -36.05 29.38
C THR A 138 -6.18 -35.08 30.55
N VAL A 139 -6.97 -35.43 31.57
CA VAL A 139 -7.23 -34.59 32.73
C VAL A 139 -7.00 -35.41 33.99
N ASN A 140 -6.16 -34.90 34.89
CA ASN A 140 -5.95 -35.46 36.21
C ASN A 140 -6.25 -34.39 37.27
N LEU A 141 -7.39 -34.53 37.96
CA LEU A 141 -7.84 -33.56 38.96
C LEU A 141 -7.07 -33.66 40.28
N GLU A 142 -6.46 -34.81 40.56
CA GLU A 142 -5.64 -35.04 41.76
C GLU A 142 -4.29 -34.31 41.65
N THR A 143 -3.62 -34.43 40.50
CA THR A 143 -2.35 -33.73 40.23
C THR A 143 -2.54 -32.34 39.64
N LYS A 144 -3.78 -31.97 39.28
CA LYS A 144 -4.16 -30.71 38.64
C LYS A 144 -3.45 -30.48 37.30
N LEU A 145 -3.18 -31.55 36.55
CA LEU A 145 -2.53 -31.51 35.24
C LEU A 145 -3.52 -31.84 34.12
N ILE A 146 -3.50 -31.06 33.05
CA ILE A 146 -4.25 -31.30 31.82
C ILE A 146 -3.25 -31.36 30.67
N THR A 147 -3.25 -32.44 29.89
CA THR A 147 -2.42 -32.54 28.68
C THR A 147 -3.31 -32.65 27.46
N VAL A 148 -3.12 -31.72 26.52
CA VAL A 148 -3.83 -31.67 25.24
C VAL A 148 -2.86 -32.06 24.14
N VAL A 149 -3.24 -33.06 23.36
CA VAL A 149 -2.53 -33.51 22.17
C VAL A 149 -3.43 -33.22 20.97
N LEU A 150 -2.99 -32.31 20.12
CA LEU A 150 -3.67 -31.96 18.87
C LEU A 150 -2.78 -32.35 17.70
N ASN A 151 -3.19 -33.36 16.95
CA ASN A 151 -2.34 -33.99 15.94
C ASN A 151 -0.97 -34.32 16.58
N ASN A 152 0.13 -33.66 16.19
CA ASN A 152 1.45 -33.92 16.78
C ASN A 152 1.93 -32.83 17.77
N ASP A 153 1.09 -31.84 18.10
CA ASP A 153 1.41 -30.77 19.07
C ASP A 153 0.92 -31.16 20.47
N VAL A 154 1.82 -31.13 21.46
CA VAL A 154 1.55 -31.53 22.85
C VAL A 154 1.68 -30.30 23.74
N ARG A 155 0.63 -30.01 24.52
CA ARG A 155 0.62 -28.88 25.46
C ARG A 155 0.08 -29.29 26.82
N GLU A 156 0.72 -28.80 27.86
CA GLU A 156 0.33 -29.04 29.24
C GLU A 156 -0.20 -27.77 29.89
N TYR A 157 -1.28 -27.92 30.65
CA TYR A 157 -1.95 -26.87 31.39
C TYR A 157 -2.16 -27.30 32.84
N THR A 158 -2.27 -26.32 33.73
CA THR A 158 -2.66 -26.55 35.13
C THR A 158 -4.15 -26.27 35.31
N VAL A 159 -4.83 -27.07 36.12
CA VAL A 159 -6.26 -26.89 36.42
C VAL A 159 -6.50 -25.55 37.11
N GLN A 160 -7.42 -24.74 36.58
CA GLN A 160 -7.77 -23.42 37.12
C GLN A 160 -9.13 -23.48 37.85
N GLU A 161 -9.12 -23.23 39.16
CA GLU A 161 -10.32 -23.19 40.00
C GLU A 161 -10.88 -21.76 40.08
N THR A 162 -12.14 -21.57 39.68
CA THR A 162 -12.82 -20.25 39.63
C THR A 162 -13.58 -19.91 40.91
N LYS A 163 -14.04 -20.93 41.65
CA LYS A 163 -14.76 -20.80 42.93
C LYS A 163 -13.91 -21.41 44.05
N SER A 164 -13.12 -20.58 44.73
CA SER A 164 -12.54 -20.96 46.03
C SER A 164 -13.66 -20.89 47.06
N ASP A 165 -14.31 -22.02 47.32
CA ASP A 165 -15.28 -22.12 48.41
C ASP A 165 -14.51 -21.90 49.72
N GLY A 166 -14.89 -20.85 50.45
CA GLY A 166 -14.21 -20.48 51.69
C GLY A 166 -14.29 -21.61 52.70
N ASN A 167 -13.12 -22.11 53.09
CA ASN A 167 -12.84 -22.92 54.29
C ASN A 167 -13.08 -24.44 54.34
N GLU A 168 -13.40 -25.14 53.25
CA GLU A 168 -13.14 -26.60 53.16
C GLU A 168 -12.76 -26.98 51.72
N THR A 169 -11.53 -27.44 51.50
CA THR A 169 -11.05 -27.93 50.19
C THR A 169 -11.73 -29.26 49.85
N LYS A 170 -12.97 -29.21 49.38
CA LYS A 170 -13.64 -30.38 48.80
C LYS A 170 -12.84 -30.86 47.58
N PRO A 171 -12.52 -32.17 47.49
CA PRO A 171 -11.80 -32.70 46.34
C PRO A 171 -12.54 -32.38 45.04
N LEU A 172 -11.79 -32.11 43.99
CA LEU A 172 -12.33 -31.93 42.64
C LEU A 172 -12.66 -33.32 42.09
N VAL A 173 -13.94 -33.57 41.84
CA VAL A 173 -14.43 -34.85 41.35
C VAL A 173 -15.61 -34.58 40.40
N ILE A 174 -15.67 -35.31 39.29
CA ILE A 174 -16.79 -35.31 38.36
C ILE A 174 -17.78 -36.39 38.83
N ARG A 175 -18.98 -35.98 39.22
CA ARG A 175 -19.99 -36.85 39.83
C ARG A 175 -20.65 -37.77 38.79
N GLY A 176 -20.70 -39.06 39.09
CA GLY A 176 -21.33 -40.05 38.19
C GLY A 176 -22.87 -40.09 38.27
N GLY A 177 -23.48 -40.86 37.37
CA GLY A 177 -24.94 -41.14 37.36
C GLY A 177 -25.82 -40.04 36.74
N GLY A 178 -25.23 -39.20 35.90
CA GLY A 178 -25.90 -38.14 35.15
C GLY A 178 -26.33 -38.52 33.73
N ARG A 179 -26.65 -37.52 32.91
CA ARG A 179 -26.96 -37.65 31.47
C ARG A 179 -25.86 -36.97 30.66
N LEU A 180 -25.39 -37.63 29.61
CA LEU A 180 -24.37 -37.12 28.70
C LEU A 180 -24.97 -36.91 27.31
N VAL A 181 -24.69 -35.76 26.71
CA VAL A 181 -25.04 -35.48 25.33
C VAL A 181 -23.80 -35.07 24.54
N LEU A 182 -23.67 -35.61 23.33
CA LEU A 182 -22.71 -35.17 22.33
C LEU A 182 -23.43 -34.34 21.28
N GLY A 183 -22.86 -33.19 20.94
CA GLY A 183 -23.34 -32.33 19.86
C GLY A 183 -24.33 -31.23 20.23
N GLN A 184 -24.73 -31.16 21.49
CA GLN A 184 -25.61 -30.13 22.07
C GLN A 184 -25.21 -29.86 23.52
N ASP A 185 -25.58 -28.68 24.03
CA ASP A 185 -25.39 -28.32 25.44
C ASP A 185 -26.61 -28.65 26.31
N LEU A 186 -26.39 -29.36 27.42
CA LEU A 186 -27.41 -29.69 28.40
C LEU A 186 -27.53 -28.56 29.44
N ASP A 187 -28.20 -27.47 29.06
CA ASP A 187 -28.53 -26.37 29.97
C ASP A 187 -29.44 -26.83 31.14
N SER A 188 -30.18 -27.94 30.97
CA SER A 188 -31.03 -28.54 32.00
C SER A 188 -31.14 -30.06 31.86
N ALA A 189 -31.59 -30.74 32.92
CA ALA A 189 -31.76 -32.20 32.95
C ALA A 189 -32.68 -32.74 31.83
N ASP A 190 -33.76 -32.01 31.53
CA ASP A 190 -34.78 -32.38 30.54
C ASP A 190 -34.43 -31.91 29.12
N GLY A 191 -33.25 -31.29 28.96
CA GLY A 191 -32.86 -30.57 27.75
C GLY A 191 -33.13 -29.07 27.87
N GLY A 192 -32.32 -28.27 27.17
CA GLY A 192 -32.43 -26.82 27.08
C GLY A 192 -31.76 -26.33 25.80
N PHE A 193 -31.86 -27.14 24.76
CA PHE A 193 -31.05 -27.00 23.56
C PHE A 193 -31.31 -25.69 22.83
N ASN A 194 -30.23 -25.06 22.40
CA ASN A 194 -30.25 -23.82 21.65
C ASN A 194 -29.51 -24.02 20.33
N ILE A 195 -30.05 -23.44 19.25
CA ILE A 195 -29.43 -23.49 17.93
C ILE A 195 -28.05 -22.80 17.88
N GLU A 196 -27.74 -21.96 18.87
CA GLU A 196 -26.44 -21.31 19.02
C GLU A 196 -25.38 -22.21 19.70
N GLN A 197 -25.80 -23.31 20.34
CA GLN A 197 -24.97 -24.24 21.11
C GLN A 197 -24.75 -25.61 20.43
N ILE A 198 -25.06 -25.70 19.12
CA ILE A 198 -24.99 -26.94 18.34
C ILE A 198 -23.56 -27.31 17.93
N LEU A 199 -23.34 -28.57 17.58
CA LEU A 199 -22.07 -29.04 17.00
C LEU A 199 -22.25 -29.45 15.53
N PRO A 200 -21.85 -28.60 14.57
CA PRO A 200 -21.93 -28.93 13.15
C PRO A 200 -20.63 -29.58 12.63
N CYS A 201 -20.37 -30.81 13.06
CA CYS A 201 -19.17 -31.56 12.67
C CYS A 201 -19.44 -33.04 12.33
N GLU A 202 -18.43 -33.68 11.79
CA GLU A 202 -18.26 -35.13 11.72
C GLU A 202 -17.31 -35.55 12.85
N ILE A 203 -17.68 -36.58 13.61
CA ILE A 203 -16.78 -37.23 14.57
C ILE A 203 -16.56 -38.68 14.19
N ALA A 204 -15.37 -39.20 14.44
CA ALA A 204 -15.05 -40.60 14.26
C ALA A 204 -14.20 -41.13 15.43
N ASP A 205 -14.34 -42.42 15.70
CA ASP A 205 -13.57 -43.16 16.71
C ASP A 205 -13.49 -42.43 18.07
N PHE A 206 -14.66 -42.07 18.61
CA PHE A 206 -14.75 -41.35 19.87
C PHE A 206 -14.64 -42.31 21.06
N ALA A 207 -13.75 -42.01 22.01
CA ALA A 207 -13.54 -42.80 23.21
C ALA A 207 -13.22 -41.96 24.46
N ILE A 208 -13.79 -42.34 25.60
CA ILE A 208 -13.42 -41.84 26.94
C ILE A 208 -12.87 -42.99 27.78
N TYR A 209 -11.75 -42.76 28.45
CA TYR A 209 -11.09 -43.66 29.38
C TYR A 209 -11.07 -43.08 30.79
N ASP A 210 -11.16 -43.90 31.84
CA ASP A 210 -11.06 -43.52 33.26
C ASP A 210 -9.61 -43.46 33.77
N VAL A 211 -8.64 -43.55 32.85
CA VAL A 211 -7.20 -43.46 33.10
C VAL A 211 -6.59 -42.27 32.34
N VAL A 212 -5.38 -41.88 32.74
CA VAL A 212 -4.57 -40.90 32.01
C VAL A 212 -3.70 -41.68 31.02
N LEU A 213 -3.96 -41.51 29.72
CA LEU A 213 -3.16 -42.15 28.68
C LEU A 213 -1.78 -41.50 28.58
N THR A 214 -0.77 -42.32 28.28
CA THR A 214 0.59 -41.88 27.98
C THR A 214 0.69 -41.32 26.56
N LEU A 215 1.74 -40.53 26.28
CA LEU A 215 1.95 -39.96 24.95
C LEU A 215 2.09 -41.02 23.85
N ASP A 216 2.65 -42.19 24.17
CA ASP A 216 2.83 -43.26 23.18
C ASP A 216 1.51 -43.99 22.90
N GLU A 217 0.64 -44.16 23.90
CA GLU A 217 -0.73 -44.67 23.72
C GLU A 217 -1.58 -43.70 22.89
N ILE A 218 -1.47 -42.39 23.15
CA ILE A 218 -2.15 -41.35 22.36
C ILE A 218 -1.64 -41.34 20.91
N ARG A 219 -0.33 -41.50 20.69
CA ARG A 219 0.24 -41.63 19.33
C ARG A 219 -0.27 -42.87 18.61
N SER A 220 -0.47 -43.97 19.32
CA SER A 220 -1.05 -45.18 18.73
C SER A 220 -2.50 -44.95 18.28
N PHE A 221 -3.30 -44.21 19.06
CA PHE A 221 -4.64 -43.80 18.64
C PHE A 221 -4.61 -42.93 17.38
N MET A 222 -3.71 -41.94 17.32
CA MET A 222 -3.58 -41.07 16.16
C MET A 222 -3.07 -41.77 14.90
N ALA A 223 -2.34 -42.88 15.06
CA ALA A 223 -1.87 -43.71 13.97
C ALA A 223 -2.90 -44.76 13.50
N CYS A 224 -4.07 -44.84 14.13
CA CYS A 224 -5.03 -45.94 13.97
C CYS A 224 -4.43 -47.33 14.29
N ASP A 225 -3.32 -47.40 15.03
CA ASP A 225 -2.67 -48.68 15.40
C ASP A 225 -3.37 -49.36 16.58
N ASN A 226 -4.23 -48.63 17.31
CA ASN A 226 -5.11 -49.11 18.38
C ASN A 226 -4.45 -50.00 19.46
N GLN A 227 -3.22 -49.65 19.88
CA GLN A 227 -2.45 -50.34 20.93
C GLN A 227 -2.72 -49.75 22.32
N ILE A 228 -3.99 -49.51 22.68
CA ILE A 228 -4.36 -49.04 24.02
C ILE A 228 -4.77 -50.25 24.88
N PRO A 229 -4.12 -50.50 26.03
CA PRO A 229 -4.37 -51.70 26.85
C PRO A 229 -5.60 -51.60 27.77
N TYR A 230 -6.34 -50.48 27.71
CA TYR A 230 -7.49 -50.18 28.56
C TYR A 230 -8.78 -50.17 27.74
N GLU A 231 -9.88 -50.67 28.31
CA GLU A 231 -11.21 -50.58 27.69
C GLU A 231 -11.82 -49.19 27.94
N PRO A 232 -12.41 -48.54 26.91
CA PRO A 232 -13.06 -47.25 27.09
C PRO A 232 -14.36 -47.37 27.89
N ILE A 233 -14.60 -46.44 28.82
CA ILE A 233 -15.85 -46.35 29.59
C ILE A 233 -17.02 -45.86 28.74
N LEU A 234 -16.73 -45.14 27.67
CA LEU A 234 -17.69 -44.65 26.71
C LEU A 234 -17.06 -44.68 25.32
N TYR A 235 -17.75 -45.30 24.37
CA TYR A 235 -17.36 -45.35 22.97
C TYR A 235 -18.61 -45.43 22.09
N ILE A 236 -18.46 -45.14 20.80
CA ILE A 236 -19.56 -45.27 19.84
C ILE A 236 -19.59 -46.71 19.32
N ASP A 237 -20.62 -47.46 19.71
CA ASP A 237 -20.78 -48.89 19.41
C ASP A 237 -21.76 -49.17 18.26
N GLN A 238 -21.65 -50.37 17.67
CA GLN A 238 -22.41 -50.75 16.47
C GLN A 238 -23.93 -50.85 16.70
N GLN A 239 -24.37 -51.13 17.92
CA GLN A 239 -25.78 -51.31 18.26
C GLN A 239 -26.43 -50.04 18.82
N MET A 240 -25.68 -48.92 18.88
CA MET A 240 -26.09 -47.70 19.58
C MET A 240 -26.60 -48.01 20.99
N SER A 241 -26.00 -49.02 21.63
CA SER A 241 -26.43 -49.53 22.92
C SER A 241 -26.07 -48.58 24.06
N VAL A 242 -25.02 -47.77 23.86
CA VAL A 242 -24.53 -46.79 24.84
C VAL A 242 -24.86 -45.34 24.46
N LEU A 243 -24.70 -44.96 23.19
CA LEU A 243 -25.00 -43.62 22.67
C LEU A 243 -26.04 -43.71 21.56
N LYS A 244 -27.22 -43.11 21.75
CA LYS A 244 -28.33 -43.14 20.78
C LYS A 244 -28.35 -41.86 19.96
N ALA A 245 -28.35 -41.97 18.63
CA ALA A 245 -28.52 -40.83 17.74
C ALA A 245 -29.98 -40.33 17.76
N VAL A 246 -30.18 -39.01 17.80
CA VAL A 246 -31.49 -38.37 17.85
C VAL A 246 -31.61 -37.32 16.73
N GLY A 247 -32.71 -37.39 15.98
CA GLY A 247 -33.07 -36.40 14.96
C GLY A 247 -32.19 -36.44 13.71
N GLU A 248 -31.72 -35.28 13.24
CA GLU A 248 -30.89 -35.12 12.03
C GLU A 248 -29.42 -35.48 12.29
N THR A 249 -29.18 -36.68 12.83
CA THR A 249 -27.85 -37.23 13.10
C THR A 249 -27.70 -38.56 12.36
N ALA A 250 -26.69 -38.66 11.50
CA ALA A 250 -26.42 -39.88 10.74
C ALA A 250 -25.22 -40.62 11.33
N VAL A 251 -25.37 -41.93 11.53
CA VAL A 251 -24.29 -42.83 11.96
C VAL A 251 -23.89 -43.70 10.78
N SER A 252 -22.60 -43.78 10.49
CA SER A 252 -22.03 -44.61 9.44
C SER A 252 -20.66 -45.15 9.86
N TYR A 253 -19.97 -45.83 8.94
CA TYR A 253 -18.58 -46.25 9.12
C TYR A 253 -17.73 -45.65 8.01
N ILE A 254 -16.48 -45.29 8.35
CA ILE A 254 -15.50 -44.80 7.37
C ILE A 254 -14.19 -45.57 7.51
N PRO A 255 -13.44 -45.77 6.42
CA PRO A 255 -12.15 -46.46 6.46
C PRO A 255 -11.12 -45.70 7.30
N GLU A 256 -10.31 -46.41 8.09
CA GLU A 256 -9.24 -45.84 8.90
C GLU A 256 -8.24 -45.02 8.07
N GLU A 257 -7.97 -45.45 6.82
CA GLU A 257 -7.12 -44.70 5.89
C GLU A 257 -7.61 -43.26 5.64
N GLU A 258 -8.92 -42.98 5.70
CA GLU A 258 -9.44 -41.62 5.43
C GLU A 258 -9.19 -40.65 6.59
N ILE A 259 -9.10 -41.18 7.81
CA ILE A 259 -8.89 -40.41 9.03
C ILE A 259 -7.40 -40.29 9.34
N CYS A 260 -6.67 -41.41 9.25
CA CYS A 260 -5.28 -41.54 9.67
C CYS A 260 -4.26 -41.30 8.54
N ALA A 261 -4.67 -41.22 7.27
CA ALA A 261 -3.74 -40.82 6.21
C ALA A 261 -3.28 -39.37 6.38
N THR A 262 -1.97 -39.16 6.19
CA THR A 262 -1.38 -37.81 6.18
C THR A 262 -1.95 -37.00 5.02
N SER A 263 -2.88 -36.09 5.33
CA SER A 263 -3.64 -35.21 4.42
C SER A 263 -3.38 -35.43 2.92
N SER A 264 -4.08 -36.37 2.30
CA SER A 264 -4.17 -36.40 0.84
C SER A 264 -4.81 -35.09 0.39
N GLY A 265 -4.12 -34.30 -0.44
CA GLY A 265 -4.58 -32.96 -0.84
C GLY A 265 -6.07 -32.90 -1.23
N TYR A 266 -6.70 -31.76 -0.95
CA TYR A 266 -8.12 -31.52 -1.19
C TYR A 266 -8.38 -31.32 -2.69
N LYS A 267 -9.02 -32.31 -3.33
CA LYS A 267 -9.26 -32.34 -4.79
C LYS A 267 -10.67 -31.83 -5.13
N LEU A 268 -10.77 -30.80 -5.98
CA LEU A 268 -12.03 -30.27 -6.52
C LEU A 268 -12.02 -30.19 -8.04
N MET A 269 -13.17 -30.42 -8.65
CA MET A 269 -13.47 -30.17 -10.06
C MET A 269 -14.41 -28.98 -10.24
N PHE A 270 -14.13 -28.18 -11.25
CA PHE A 270 -14.98 -27.08 -11.71
C PHE A 270 -15.53 -27.42 -13.11
N PRO A 271 -16.86 -27.57 -13.27
CA PRO A 271 -17.48 -28.02 -14.52
C PRO A 271 -17.48 -26.98 -15.67
N GLU A 272 -16.58 -25.99 -15.64
CA GLU A 272 -16.44 -25.00 -16.72
C GLU A 272 -15.33 -25.41 -17.68
N ARG A 273 -15.65 -25.37 -18.98
CA ARG A 273 -14.73 -25.78 -20.04
C ARG A 273 -13.78 -24.62 -20.38
N VAL A 274 -12.51 -24.78 -20.05
CA VAL A 274 -11.43 -23.82 -20.30
C VAL A 274 -10.26 -24.51 -20.99
N THR A 275 -9.38 -23.72 -21.62
CA THR A 275 -8.13 -24.23 -22.19
C THR A 275 -7.18 -24.70 -21.09
N PHE A 276 -6.12 -25.44 -21.43
CA PHE A 276 -5.15 -25.91 -20.43
C PHE A 276 -4.56 -24.77 -19.58
N TRP A 277 -4.12 -23.68 -20.23
CA TRP A 277 -3.58 -22.52 -19.52
C TRP A 277 -4.67 -21.77 -18.73
N GLY A 278 -5.92 -21.80 -19.20
CA GLY A 278 -7.06 -21.31 -18.43
C GLY A 278 -7.33 -22.12 -17.16
N ASN A 279 -7.20 -23.46 -17.23
CA ASN A 279 -7.30 -24.35 -16.06
C ASN A 279 -6.16 -24.08 -15.07
N VAL A 280 -4.93 -23.93 -15.56
CA VAL A 280 -3.77 -23.56 -14.73
C VAL A 280 -4.04 -22.25 -13.99
N ALA A 281 -4.47 -21.21 -14.70
CA ALA A 281 -4.80 -19.91 -14.09
C ALA A 281 -5.96 -20.03 -13.08
N TRP A 282 -6.98 -20.82 -13.39
CA TRP A 282 -8.12 -21.06 -12.50
C TRP A 282 -7.73 -21.75 -11.19
N CYS A 283 -6.96 -22.84 -11.26
CA CYS A 283 -6.48 -23.50 -10.05
C CYS A 283 -5.56 -22.58 -9.23
N GLN A 284 -4.68 -21.82 -9.90
CA GLN A 284 -3.77 -20.88 -9.24
C GLN A 284 -4.51 -19.74 -8.52
N MET A 285 -5.62 -19.26 -9.08
CA MET A 285 -6.46 -18.24 -8.45
C MET A 285 -6.91 -18.65 -7.05
N LEU A 286 -7.27 -19.93 -6.85
CA LEU A 286 -7.65 -20.49 -5.54
C LEU A 286 -6.45 -21.08 -4.77
N LYS A 287 -5.21 -20.73 -5.14
CA LYS A 287 -3.95 -21.23 -4.53
C LYS A 287 -3.75 -22.74 -4.66
N GLY A 288 -4.34 -23.35 -5.69
CA GLY A 288 -4.19 -24.76 -6.02
C GLY A 288 -3.27 -25.00 -7.21
N THR A 289 -3.13 -26.28 -7.53
CA THR A 289 -2.40 -26.77 -8.72
C THR A 289 -3.28 -27.71 -9.52
N VAL A 290 -3.11 -27.76 -10.84
CA VAL A 290 -3.78 -28.78 -11.65
C VAL A 290 -3.38 -30.18 -11.16
N ILE A 291 -4.34 -31.08 -11.01
CA ILE A 291 -4.10 -32.43 -10.47
C ILE A 291 -3.08 -33.19 -11.33
N LEU A 292 -2.17 -33.90 -10.67
CA LEU A 292 -1.26 -34.85 -11.29
C LEU A 292 -1.13 -36.08 -10.36
N PRO A 293 -1.62 -37.26 -10.78
CA PRO A 293 -1.49 -38.48 -9.99
C PRO A 293 -0.02 -38.94 -9.90
N LYS A 294 0.42 -39.34 -8.71
CA LYS A 294 1.78 -39.85 -8.45
C LYS A 294 1.88 -41.37 -8.59
N ASN A 295 0.77 -42.09 -8.46
CA ASN A 295 0.71 -43.55 -8.55
C ASN A 295 -0.64 -44.03 -9.12
N GLU A 296 -0.77 -45.34 -9.32
CA GLU A 296 -1.97 -45.93 -9.91
C GLU A 296 -3.20 -45.88 -8.98
N LYS A 297 -3.00 -45.97 -7.66
CA LYS A 297 -4.09 -45.85 -6.66
C LYS A 297 -4.74 -44.46 -6.76
N GLU A 298 -3.93 -43.40 -6.75
CA GLU A 298 -4.38 -42.00 -6.85
C GLU A 298 -5.04 -41.71 -8.20
N ASN A 299 -4.54 -42.29 -9.30
CA ASN A 299 -5.15 -42.12 -10.62
C ASN A 299 -6.57 -42.71 -10.68
N THR A 300 -6.77 -43.87 -10.05
CA THR A 300 -8.09 -44.50 -9.94
C THR A 300 -9.02 -43.67 -9.04
N GLU A 301 -8.54 -43.26 -7.87
CA GLU A 301 -9.28 -42.44 -6.90
C GLU A 301 -9.76 -41.11 -7.51
N VAL A 302 -8.87 -40.37 -8.19
CA VAL A 302 -9.21 -39.10 -8.85
C VAL A 302 -10.21 -39.32 -9.99
N TYR A 303 -10.07 -40.40 -10.76
CA TYR A 303 -11.01 -40.74 -11.83
C TYR A 303 -12.41 -41.00 -11.28
N ASP A 304 -12.52 -41.86 -10.27
CA ASP A 304 -13.80 -42.25 -9.69
C ASP A 304 -14.49 -41.09 -8.99
N LYS A 305 -13.73 -40.23 -8.29
CA LYS A 305 -14.25 -39.01 -7.66
C LYS A 305 -14.91 -38.06 -8.66
N PHE A 306 -14.33 -37.90 -9.85
CA PHE A 306 -14.82 -36.96 -10.86
C PHE A 306 -15.69 -37.58 -11.96
N PHE A 307 -15.85 -38.91 -11.95
CA PHE A 307 -16.71 -39.63 -12.90
C PHE A 307 -18.17 -39.13 -12.95
N PRO A 308 -18.79 -38.62 -11.86
CA PRO A 308 -20.14 -38.05 -11.91
C PRO A 308 -20.29 -36.87 -12.88
N TYR A 309 -19.22 -36.07 -13.10
CA TYR A 309 -19.23 -34.85 -13.92
C TYR A 309 -18.99 -35.08 -15.42
N ARG A 310 -18.84 -36.35 -15.83
CA ARG A 310 -18.45 -36.71 -17.20
C ARG A 310 -19.33 -36.08 -18.28
N GLU A 311 -20.63 -35.97 -18.08
CA GLU A 311 -21.57 -35.48 -19.11
C GLU A 311 -21.34 -34.01 -19.43
N GLU A 312 -21.03 -33.20 -18.42
CA GLU A 312 -20.73 -31.77 -18.56
C GLU A 312 -19.33 -31.54 -19.09
N CYS A 313 -18.38 -32.41 -18.73
CA CYS A 313 -16.96 -32.24 -18.99
C CYS A 313 -16.46 -32.88 -20.30
N THR A 314 -17.20 -33.83 -20.88
CA THR A 314 -16.74 -34.55 -22.07
C THR A 314 -16.62 -33.62 -23.28
N ASP A 315 -15.40 -33.48 -23.80
CA ASP A 315 -15.13 -32.78 -25.06
C ASP A 315 -15.32 -33.70 -26.29
N ARG A 316 -15.25 -33.12 -27.50
CA ARG A 316 -15.38 -33.83 -28.79
C ARG A 316 -14.45 -35.04 -28.91
N TRP A 317 -13.29 -34.99 -28.25
CA TRP A 317 -12.27 -36.05 -28.24
C TRP A 317 -12.53 -37.17 -27.23
N ARG A 318 -13.70 -37.19 -26.57
CA ARG A 318 -14.03 -38.19 -25.54
C ARG A 318 -13.08 -38.16 -24.35
N THR A 319 -12.64 -36.97 -23.96
CA THR A 319 -11.76 -36.71 -22.82
C THR A 319 -12.48 -35.81 -21.80
N PHE A 320 -12.10 -35.89 -20.52
CA PHE A 320 -12.84 -35.27 -19.40
C PHE A 320 -12.20 -34.02 -18.80
N TYR A 321 -10.96 -34.15 -18.30
CA TYR A 321 -10.20 -33.08 -17.65
C TYR A 321 -8.70 -33.24 -17.91
N TYR A 322 -7.96 -32.15 -17.71
CA TYR A 322 -6.51 -32.09 -17.89
C TYR A 322 -5.73 -32.61 -16.68
N PHE A 323 -4.56 -33.21 -16.92
CA PHE A 323 -3.52 -33.37 -15.90
C PHE A 323 -2.47 -32.27 -15.98
N GLY A 324 -1.83 -31.97 -14.85
CA GLY A 324 -0.75 -30.98 -14.75
C GLY A 324 0.55 -31.43 -15.41
N THR A 325 0.55 -31.72 -16.70
CA THR A 325 1.75 -32.13 -17.46
C THR A 325 1.83 -31.43 -18.81
N VAL A 326 3.07 -31.20 -19.25
CA VAL A 326 3.41 -30.66 -20.56
C VAL A 326 4.51 -31.52 -21.16
N ARG A 327 4.39 -31.84 -22.45
CA ARG A 327 5.39 -32.59 -23.21
C ARG A 327 6.45 -31.66 -23.78
N ASN A 328 7.72 -32.04 -23.66
CA ASN A 328 8.78 -31.39 -24.42
C ASN A 328 8.94 -32.08 -25.78
N VAL A 329 8.63 -31.36 -26.86
CA VAL A 329 8.67 -31.85 -28.24
C VAL A 329 10.08 -32.28 -28.67
N THR A 330 11.14 -31.70 -28.08
CA THR A 330 12.53 -32.01 -28.46
C THR A 330 13.08 -33.28 -27.79
N THR A 331 12.70 -33.54 -26.55
CA THR A 331 13.21 -34.68 -25.77
C THR A 331 12.25 -35.87 -25.70
N ASP A 332 11.04 -35.70 -26.24
CA ASP A 332 9.93 -36.66 -26.19
C ASP A 332 9.64 -37.19 -24.78
N LYS A 333 9.63 -36.29 -23.79
CA LYS A 333 9.36 -36.62 -22.40
C LYS A 333 8.29 -35.70 -21.83
N TRP A 334 7.52 -36.24 -20.90
CA TRP A 334 6.50 -35.50 -20.15
C TRP A 334 7.10 -34.92 -18.89
N PHE A 335 6.77 -33.65 -18.65
CA PHE A 335 7.24 -32.88 -17.51
C PHE A 335 6.04 -32.30 -16.77
N HIS A 336 6.21 -32.06 -15.48
CA HIS A 336 5.23 -31.30 -14.73
C HIS A 336 5.25 -29.82 -15.19
N TYR A 337 4.06 -29.23 -15.34
CA TYR A 337 3.89 -27.94 -16.04
C TYR A 337 4.57 -26.74 -15.34
N LYS A 338 4.77 -26.81 -14.01
CA LYS A 338 5.24 -25.69 -13.18
C LYS A 338 6.78 -25.65 -13.03
N ASP A 339 7.36 -26.74 -12.56
CA ASP A 339 8.79 -26.89 -12.24
C ASP A 339 9.59 -27.54 -13.36
N LYS A 340 8.92 -28.03 -14.42
CA LYS A 340 9.52 -28.74 -15.55
C LYS A 340 10.32 -29.97 -15.12
N SER A 341 9.96 -30.60 -13.99
CA SER A 341 10.55 -31.86 -13.54
C SER A 341 9.93 -33.04 -14.31
N PRO A 342 10.67 -34.13 -14.56
CA PRO A 342 10.13 -35.30 -15.26
C PRO A 342 9.08 -36.00 -14.39
N ILE A 343 7.97 -36.41 -14.98
CA ILE A 343 6.90 -37.09 -14.24
C ILE A 343 7.29 -38.52 -13.86
N VAL A 344 6.87 -38.97 -12.67
CA VAL A 344 7.20 -40.30 -12.12
C VAL A 344 6.22 -41.37 -12.61
N TYR A 345 4.94 -41.04 -12.73
CA TYR A 345 3.87 -41.94 -13.14
C TYR A 345 3.17 -41.44 -14.41
N GLN A 346 2.88 -42.35 -15.34
CA GLN A 346 2.15 -42.07 -16.57
C GLN A 346 1.42 -43.31 -17.07
N LYS A 347 0.18 -43.15 -17.56
CA LYS A 347 -0.65 -44.24 -18.11
C LYS A 347 -1.26 -43.84 -19.46
N PHE A 348 -0.41 -43.38 -20.37
CA PHE A 348 -0.83 -42.98 -21.72
C PHE A 348 -1.23 -44.17 -22.59
N ASP A 349 -2.25 -43.97 -23.41
CA ASP A 349 -2.61 -44.93 -24.46
C ASP A 349 -1.53 -45.01 -25.55
N VAL A 350 -1.22 -46.23 -25.99
CA VAL A 350 -0.13 -46.52 -26.93
C VAL A 350 -0.36 -45.88 -28.31
N GLN A 351 -1.62 -45.77 -28.76
CA GLN A 351 -1.94 -45.20 -30.08
C GLN A 351 -1.98 -43.68 -30.07
N TRP A 352 -2.32 -43.09 -28.92
CA TRP A 352 -2.57 -41.66 -28.75
C TRP A 352 -1.44 -40.90 -28.04
N ASN A 353 -0.31 -41.56 -27.77
CA ASN A 353 0.93 -40.94 -27.26
C ASN A 353 1.99 -40.72 -28.36
N LYS A 354 1.57 -40.45 -29.60
CA LYS A 354 2.50 -40.25 -30.74
C LYS A 354 3.10 -38.84 -30.74
N ILE A 355 4.31 -38.70 -31.27
CA ILE A 355 5.02 -37.41 -31.37
C ILE A 355 4.32 -36.53 -32.40
N VAL A 356 3.58 -35.53 -31.94
CA VAL A 356 2.93 -34.53 -32.79
C VAL A 356 3.05 -33.18 -32.08
N SER A 357 3.53 -32.15 -32.78
CA SER A 357 3.75 -30.81 -32.23
C SER A 357 2.49 -30.11 -31.70
N GLN A 358 1.31 -30.62 -32.03
CA GLN A 358 0.03 -30.07 -31.59
C GLN A 358 -0.50 -30.73 -30.30
N TYR A 359 0.10 -31.83 -29.84
CA TYR A 359 -0.38 -32.62 -28.69
C TYR A 359 0.62 -32.58 -27.53
N GLU A 360 0.68 -31.41 -26.90
CA GLU A 360 1.64 -31.11 -25.82
C GLU A 360 1.05 -31.28 -24.41
N CYS A 361 -0.27 -31.42 -24.28
CA CYS A 361 -0.97 -31.54 -22.99
C CYS A 361 -1.61 -32.92 -22.81
N ALA A 362 -1.83 -33.34 -21.57
CA ALA A 362 -2.43 -34.65 -21.25
C ALA A 362 -3.84 -34.51 -20.65
N ALA A 363 -4.75 -35.38 -21.03
CA ALA A 363 -6.09 -35.47 -20.45
C ALA A 363 -6.55 -36.91 -20.24
N VAL A 364 -7.56 -37.06 -19.38
CA VAL A 364 -8.17 -38.35 -19.04
C VAL A 364 -9.21 -38.75 -20.08
N GLY A 365 -9.17 -40.03 -20.46
CA GLY A 365 -10.17 -40.67 -21.32
C GLY A 365 -11.55 -40.80 -20.69
N ASN A 366 -12.58 -40.92 -21.53
CA ASN A 366 -13.94 -41.07 -21.03
C ASN A 366 -14.25 -42.46 -20.45
N HIS A 367 -15.55 -42.75 -20.24
CA HIS A 367 -16.03 -44.04 -19.73
C HIS A 367 -15.60 -45.27 -20.57
N LEU A 368 -15.24 -45.09 -21.85
CA LEU A 368 -14.74 -46.16 -22.72
C LEU A 368 -13.26 -46.46 -22.49
N PHE A 369 -12.52 -45.49 -21.95
CA PHE A 369 -11.08 -45.53 -21.76
C PHE A 369 -10.77 -45.15 -20.31
N LYS A 370 -11.21 -46.02 -19.38
CA LYS A 370 -11.07 -45.78 -17.94
C LYS A 370 -9.60 -45.73 -17.54
N TYR A 371 -9.27 -44.76 -16.68
CA TYR A 371 -7.94 -44.61 -16.07
C TYR A 371 -6.78 -44.35 -17.05
N THR A 372 -7.04 -44.16 -18.36
CA THR A 372 -6.00 -43.94 -19.38
C THR A 372 -5.88 -42.48 -19.79
N TRP A 373 -4.65 -42.09 -20.15
CA TRP A 373 -4.28 -40.72 -20.49
C TRP A 373 -4.11 -40.58 -22.00
N PHE A 374 -4.49 -39.44 -22.55
CA PHE A 374 -4.42 -39.10 -23.97
C PHE A 374 -3.61 -37.82 -24.17
N ALA A 375 -2.77 -37.78 -25.20
CA ALA A 375 -2.11 -36.55 -25.62
C ALA A 375 -3.09 -35.72 -26.46
N ILE A 376 -3.30 -34.46 -26.08
CA ILE A 376 -4.28 -33.56 -26.69
C ILE A 376 -3.72 -32.14 -26.84
N PRO A 377 -4.36 -31.29 -27.67
CA PRO A 377 -3.97 -29.90 -27.77
C PRO A 377 -4.28 -29.15 -26.47
N CYS A 378 -3.37 -28.26 -26.08
CA CYS A 378 -3.56 -27.38 -24.93
C CYS A 378 -4.66 -26.32 -25.17
N SER A 379 -5.13 -26.17 -26.41
CA SER A 379 -6.21 -25.26 -26.82
C SER A 379 -7.61 -25.87 -26.72
N SER A 380 -7.75 -27.18 -26.51
CA SER A 380 -9.05 -27.82 -26.31
C SER A 380 -9.70 -27.34 -25.02
N ALA A 381 -11.03 -27.19 -25.00
CA ALA A 381 -11.73 -26.68 -23.82
C ALA A 381 -12.28 -27.84 -22.99
N MET A 382 -11.85 -27.96 -21.73
CA MET A 382 -12.14 -29.08 -20.84
C MET A 382 -12.36 -28.60 -19.39
N CYS A 383 -12.92 -29.45 -18.54
CA CYS A 383 -13.11 -29.11 -17.13
C CYS A 383 -11.79 -28.98 -16.37
N SER A 384 -11.82 -28.15 -15.35
CA SER A 384 -10.67 -27.88 -14.48
C SER A 384 -10.71 -28.78 -13.27
N ALA A 385 -9.62 -29.51 -13.01
CA ALA A 385 -9.49 -30.39 -11.85
C ALA A 385 -8.25 -29.96 -11.05
N CYS A 386 -8.48 -29.45 -9.85
CA CYS A 386 -7.51 -28.77 -9.01
C CYS A 386 -7.25 -29.55 -7.72
N ASN A 387 -5.98 -29.59 -7.32
CA ASN A 387 -5.50 -30.10 -6.04
C ASN A 387 -5.13 -28.91 -5.14
N PHE A 388 -5.60 -28.94 -3.90
CA PHE A 388 -5.33 -27.94 -2.88
C PHE A 388 -4.69 -28.61 -1.65
N THR A 389 -3.95 -27.84 -0.84
CA THR A 389 -3.40 -28.37 0.43
C THR A 389 -4.48 -28.60 1.48
N SER A 390 -5.53 -27.78 1.45
CA SER A 390 -6.70 -27.79 2.33
C SER A 390 -7.91 -27.23 1.58
N SER A 391 -9.11 -27.29 2.16
CA SER A 391 -10.27 -26.62 1.56
C SER A 391 -9.97 -25.12 1.34
N PRO A 392 -10.18 -24.58 0.11
CA PRO A 392 -9.91 -23.17 -0.17
C PRO A 392 -10.86 -22.25 0.62
N ARG A 393 -10.28 -21.30 1.36
CA ARG A 393 -11.00 -20.27 2.11
C ARG A 393 -11.05 -18.97 1.31
N LEU A 394 -12.24 -18.40 1.18
CA LEU A 394 -12.53 -17.09 0.59
C LEU A 394 -12.93 -16.12 1.68
N ARG A 395 -12.42 -14.89 1.60
CA ARG A 395 -12.86 -13.77 2.44
C ARG A 395 -13.83 -12.91 1.66
N VAL A 396 -14.84 -12.38 2.33
CA VAL A 396 -15.82 -11.45 1.76
C VAL A 396 -15.58 -10.06 2.31
N ARG A 397 -15.59 -9.07 1.42
CA ARG A 397 -15.50 -7.65 1.75
C ARG A 397 -16.67 -6.90 1.15
N GLY A 398 -17.04 -5.77 1.75
CA GLY A 398 -18.17 -4.94 1.31
C GLY A 398 -19.43 -5.07 2.16
N LEU A 399 -19.41 -5.91 3.20
CA LEU A 399 -20.53 -6.06 4.14
C LEU A 399 -20.51 -4.92 5.16
N CYS A 400 -21.68 -4.42 5.56
CA CYS A 400 -21.76 -3.42 6.63
C CYS A 400 -21.46 -4.07 8.00
N ASP A 401 -21.03 -3.27 9.00
CA ASP A 401 -20.65 -3.79 10.33
C ASP A 401 -21.76 -4.57 11.04
N THR A 402 -23.03 -4.26 10.74
CA THR A 402 -24.19 -4.92 11.35
C THR A 402 -24.71 -6.10 10.52
N SER A 403 -24.07 -6.45 9.40
CA SER A 403 -24.53 -7.53 8.53
C SER A 403 -24.51 -8.86 9.27
N ILE A 404 -25.51 -9.70 9.02
CA ILE A 404 -25.57 -11.07 9.53
C ILE A 404 -24.99 -12.10 8.56
N LEU A 405 -24.42 -11.67 7.43
CA LEU A 405 -23.79 -12.57 6.46
C LEU A 405 -22.38 -12.98 6.88
N ASP A 406 -21.96 -14.18 6.51
CA ASP A 406 -20.63 -14.68 6.87
C ASP A 406 -19.55 -13.92 6.09
N SER A 407 -18.47 -13.56 6.78
CA SER A 407 -17.30 -12.90 6.17
C SER A 407 -16.32 -13.87 5.52
N ALA A 408 -16.51 -15.18 5.69
CA ALA A 408 -15.65 -16.21 5.11
C ALA A 408 -16.45 -17.41 4.61
N TYR A 409 -16.03 -17.95 3.46
CA TYR A 409 -16.61 -19.12 2.82
C TYR A 409 -15.54 -20.13 2.45
N TYR A 410 -15.90 -21.40 2.46
CA TYR A 410 -15.07 -22.52 2.09
C TYR A 410 -15.69 -23.24 0.91
N LEU A 411 -14.87 -23.73 -0.02
CA LEU A 411 -15.37 -24.60 -1.07
C LEU A 411 -15.41 -26.02 -0.55
N ASN A 412 -16.63 -26.52 -0.30
CA ASN A 412 -16.86 -27.89 0.08
C ASN A 412 -18.12 -28.43 -0.58
N ASP A 413 -18.07 -29.69 -1.00
CA ASP A 413 -19.20 -30.41 -1.61
C ASP A 413 -19.72 -29.77 -2.92
N TYR A 414 -20.79 -30.33 -3.46
CA TYR A 414 -21.41 -29.93 -4.72
C TYR A 414 -22.92 -29.83 -4.59
N TYR A 415 -23.47 -28.76 -5.16
CA TYR A 415 -24.92 -28.58 -5.32
C TYR A 415 -25.23 -28.35 -6.79
N ASN A 416 -26.20 -29.11 -7.35
CA ASN A 416 -26.51 -29.09 -8.78
C ASN A 416 -25.26 -29.23 -9.67
N ARG A 417 -24.34 -30.13 -9.28
CA ARG A 417 -23.06 -30.43 -9.94
C ARG A 417 -22.06 -29.27 -10.02
N ARG A 418 -22.27 -28.16 -9.29
CA ARG A 418 -21.28 -27.09 -9.11
C ARG A 418 -20.79 -27.04 -7.66
N PRO A 419 -19.55 -26.57 -7.42
CA PRO A 419 -19.04 -26.35 -6.07
C PRO A 419 -20.00 -25.51 -5.23
N LEU A 420 -20.27 -25.98 -4.02
CA LEU A 420 -20.99 -25.24 -2.99
C LEU A 420 -19.99 -24.38 -2.22
N PHE A 421 -20.32 -23.11 -2.01
CA PHE A 421 -19.55 -22.24 -1.12
C PHE A 421 -20.27 -22.18 0.21
N ASP A 422 -19.60 -22.71 1.22
CA ASP A 422 -20.17 -22.91 2.53
C ASP A 422 -19.57 -21.92 3.51
N GLY A 423 -20.41 -21.12 4.14
CA GLY A 423 -20.02 -20.05 5.04
C GLY A 423 -19.54 -20.58 6.38
N GLU A 424 -18.66 -19.82 7.02
CA GLU A 424 -18.03 -20.18 8.29
C GLU A 424 -19.05 -20.38 9.42
N VAL A 425 -20.23 -19.76 9.37
CA VAL A 425 -21.24 -19.84 10.45
C VAL A 425 -22.55 -20.44 9.96
N HIS A 426 -23.28 -19.78 9.05
CA HIS A 426 -24.63 -20.25 8.69
C HIS A 426 -25.08 -19.96 7.26
N SER A 427 -24.32 -19.23 6.46
CA SER A 427 -24.69 -18.87 5.09
C SER A 427 -24.12 -19.84 4.07
N ARG A 428 -24.81 -20.02 2.94
CA ARG A 428 -24.35 -20.87 1.83
C ARG A 428 -24.64 -20.19 0.50
N ILE A 429 -23.68 -20.26 -0.42
CA ILE A 429 -23.85 -19.80 -1.80
C ILE A 429 -23.83 -21.01 -2.72
N PHE A 430 -24.92 -21.19 -3.47
CA PHE A 430 -25.10 -22.34 -4.34
C PHE A 430 -25.74 -21.93 -5.67
N TRP A 431 -25.59 -22.81 -6.65
CA TRP A 431 -26.11 -22.60 -8.00
C TRP A 431 -27.56 -23.08 -8.12
N SER A 432 -28.47 -22.16 -8.44
CA SER A 432 -29.91 -22.42 -8.55
C SER A 432 -30.52 -21.60 -9.69
N ASN A 433 -31.34 -22.21 -10.55
CA ASN A 433 -32.08 -21.51 -11.60
C ASN A 433 -31.26 -20.56 -12.51
N ASN A 434 -30.04 -20.96 -12.88
CA ASN A 434 -29.09 -20.17 -13.66
C ASN A 434 -28.55 -18.89 -12.97
N ILE A 435 -28.67 -18.78 -11.65
CA ILE A 435 -28.16 -17.66 -10.84
C ILE A 435 -27.45 -18.23 -9.59
N TRP A 436 -26.51 -17.48 -9.02
CA TRP A 436 -25.95 -17.77 -7.71
C TRP A 436 -26.85 -17.19 -6.62
N GLU A 437 -27.37 -18.06 -5.77
CA GLU A 437 -28.19 -17.69 -4.62
C GLU A 437 -27.39 -17.92 -3.33
N LEU A 438 -27.49 -16.97 -2.41
CA LEU A 438 -27.01 -17.08 -1.04
C LEU A 438 -28.23 -17.25 -0.13
N ARG A 439 -28.23 -18.26 0.74
CA ARG A 439 -29.25 -18.42 1.79
C ARG A 439 -28.63 -18.78 3.15
N SER A 440 -29.30 -18.41 4.23
CA SER A 440 -28.93 -18.85 5.58
C SER A 440 -29.59 -20.17 5.96
N ARG A 441 -28.88 -20.95 6.80
CA ARG A 441 -29.37 -22.15 7.49
C ARG A 441 -30.16 -21.83 8.76
N ARG A 442 -30.03 -20.61 9.29
CA ARG A 442 -30.70 -20.17 10.53
C ARG A 442 -31.78 -19.13 10.30
N HIS A 443 -31.58 -18.26 9.31
CA HIS A 443 -32.49 -17.16 9.02
C HIS A 443 -33.20 -17.40 7.68
N GLU A 444 -34.46 -17.81 7.70
CA GLU A 444 -35.22 -18.12 6.48
C GLU A 444 -35.41 -16.89 5.57
N ASP A 445 -35.55 -15.71 6.17
CA ASP A 445 -35.75 -14.45 5.45
C ASP A 445 -34.46 -13.90 4.80
N LEU A 446 -33.28 -14.37 5.24
CA LEU A 446 -32.00 -13.91 4.72
C LEU A 446 -31.66 -14.62 3.41
N SER A 447 -31.71 -13.86 2.32
CA SER A 447 -31.34 -14.34 1.00
C SER A 447 -30.62 -13.25 0.19
N ALA A 448 -29.69 -13.67 -0.66
CA ALA A 448 -29.07 -12.78 -1.63
C ALA A 448 -28.96 -13.44 -3.00
N THR A 449 -28.98 -12.63 -4.05
CA THR A 449 -28.83 -13.10 -5.43
C THR A 449 -27.78 -12.29 -6.17
N MET A 450 -26.91 -12.97 -6.90
CA MET A 450 -25.83 -12.33 -7.66
C MET A 450 -26.34 -11.84 -9.01
N GLU A 451 -26.13 -10.57 -9.33
CA GLU A 451 -26.42 -10.03 -10.66
C GLU A 451 -25.32 -10.46 -11.64
N THR A 452 -25.67 -11.20 -12.70
CA THR A 452 -24.72 -11.55 -13.76
C THR A 452 -25.35 -11.55 -15.14
N LYS A 453 -24.59 -11.10 -16.13
CA LYS A 453 -24.92 -11.21 -17.57
C LYS A 453 -24.57 -12.60 -18.13
N ASN A 454 -23.69 -13.34 -17.46
CA ASN A 454 -23.24 -14.67 -17.85
C ASN A 454 -23.40 -15.63 -16.67
N SER A 455 -24.32 -16.58 -16.81
CA SER A 455 -24.62 -17.61 -15.80
C SER A 455 -23.42 -18.52 -15.48
N LYS A 456 -22.34 -18.51 -16.27
CA LYS A 456 -21.19 -19.39 -16.05
C LYS A 456 -20.11 -18.84 -15.09
N VAL A 457 -20.27 -17.59 -14.64
CA VAL A 457 -19.29 -16.92 -13.79
C VAL A 457 -19.50 -17.33 -12.34
N TYR A 458 -18.44 -17.78 -11.66
CA TYR A 458 -18.46 -18.08 -10.23
C TYR A 458 -18.47 -16.80 -9.39
N PRO A 459 -18.93 -16.84 -8.13
CA PRO A 459 -18.93 -15.69 -7.23
C PRO A 459 -17.51 -15.41 -6.70
N LEU A 460 -16.55 -15.14 -7.59
CA LEU A 460 -15.15 -14.84 -7.26
C LEU A 460 -14.78 -13.48 -7.84
N GLY A 461 -14.07 -12.67 -7.07
CA GLY A 461 -13.81 -11.28 -7.42
C GLY A 461 -14.99 -10.37 -7.05
N ARG A 462 -15.17 -9.29 -7.83
CA ARG A 462 -16.13 -8.22 -7.49
C ARG A 462 -17.45 -8.44 -8.22
N HIS A 463 -18.52 -8.68 -7.47
CA HIS A 463 -19.86 -8.86 -8.00
C HIS A 463 -20.91 -8.07 -7.24
N THR A 464 -21.97 -7.69 -7.94
CA THR A 464 -23.10 -6.99 -7.33
C THR A 464 -24.15 -7.99 -6.88
N TRP A 465 -24.58 -7.85 -5.63
CA TRP A 465 -25.55 -8.70 -4.98
C TRP A 465 -26.77 -7.91 -4.58
N THR A 466 -27.94 -8.49 -4.79
CA THR A 466 -29.20 -7.98 -4.24
C THR A 466 -29.54 -8.80 -3.00
N ILE A 467 -29.58 -8.16 -1.84
CA ILE A 467 -29.75 -8.78 -0.53
C ILE A 467 -31.13 -8.43 0.04
N ALA A 468 -31.78 -9.43 0.63
CA ALA A 468 -33.04 -9.30 1.35
C ALA A 468 -32.91 -9.95 2.74
N GLY A 469 -33.52 -9.34 3.76
CA GLY A 469 -33.54 -9.87 5.13
C GLY A 469 -32.28 -9.60 5.96
N ASP A 470 -31.32 -8.80 5.47
CA ASP A 470 -30.15 -8.37 6.23
C ASP A 470 -30.44 -7.08 7.03
N LYS A 471 -29.61 -6.79 8.04
CA LYS A 471 -29.70 -5.59 8.88
C LYS A 471 -29.15 -4.33 8.20
N CYS A 472 -28.41 -4.46 7.11
CA CYS A 472 -27.92 -3.32 6.32
C CYS A 472 -29.09 -2.60 5.62
N THR A 473 -29.01 -1.27 5.51
CA THR A 473 -30.06 -0.44 4.87
C THR A 473 -30.10 -0.53 3.36
N GLU A 474 -29.01 -0.98 2.73
CA GLU A 474 -28.90 -1.08 1.27
C GLU A 474 -29.29 -2.47 0.78
N SER A 475 -30.26 -2.54 -0.14
CA SER A 475 -30.69 -3.80 -0.75
C SER A 475 -29.77 -4.28 -1.87
N LYS A 476 -28.86 -3.42 -2.36
CA LYS A 476 -27.97 -3.73 -3.49
C LYS A 476 -26.56 -3.26 -3.16
N ILE A 477 -25.64 -4.21 -3.01
CA ILE A 477 -24.26 -3.94 -2.60
C ILE A 477 -23.26 -4.66 -3.52
N THR A 478 -22.02 -4.17 -3.57
CA THR A 478 -20.93 -4.85 -4.29
C THR A 478 -20.08 -5.61 -3.27
N LEU A 479 -19.98 -6.92 -3.44
CA LEU A 479 -19.14 -7.77 -2.60
C LEU A 479 -17.91 -8.22 -3.36
N LEU A 480 -16.78 -8.24 -2.66
CA LEU A 480 -15.53 -8.84 -3.14
C LEU A 480 -15.33 -10.17 -2.43
N MET A 481 -15.36 -11.27 -3.18
CA MET A 481 -15.01 -12.60 -2.68
C MET A 481 -13.60 -12.97 -3.14
N THR A 482 -12.67 -13.08 -2.20
CA THR A 482 -11.25 -13.19 -2.51
C THR A 482 -10.54 -14.36 -1.80
N PRO A 483 -9.77 -15.19 -2.55
CA PRO A 483 -8.82 -16.15 -1.98
C PRO A 483 -7.45 -15.52 -1.65
N CYS A 484 -7.22 -14.26 -2.02
CA CYS A 484 -5.92 -13.59 -1.95
C CYS A 484 -5.49 -13.32 -0.50
N ASN A 485 -4.18 -13.26 -0.26
CA ASN A 485 -3.59 -12.92 1.04
C ASN A 485 -3.77 -11.41 1.34
N SER A 486 -3.40 -10.98 2.55
CA SER A 486 -3.46 -9.57 2.96
C SER A 486 -2.48 -8.64 2.21
N ASP A 487 -1.41 -9.20 1.63
CA ASP A 487 -0.39 -8.50 0.83
C ASP A 487 -0.66 -8.54 -0.69
N GLU A 488 -1.74 -9.21 -1.08
CA GLU A 488 -2.20 -9.35 -2.46
C GLU A 488 -3.42 -8.47 -2.72
N TYR A 489 -3.63 -8.09 -3.98
CA TYR A 489 -4.81 -7.39 -4.48
C TYR A 489 -5.58 -8.32 -5.42
N THR A 490 -6.89 -8.30 -5.30
CA THR A 490 -7.80 -9.13 -6.09
C THR A 490 -8.32 -8.33 -7.30
N CYS A 491 -7.99 -8.80 -8.50
CA CYS A 491 -8.58 -8.31 -9.74
C CYS A 491 -10.11 -8.53 -9.72
N SER A 492 -10.89 -7.79 -10.52
CA SER A 492 -12.36 -7.96 -10.52
C SER A 492 -12.79 -9.37 -10.97
N THR A 493 -11.95 -10.06 -11.74
CA THR A 493 -12.13 -11.47 -12.16
C THR A 493 -11.80 -12.50 -11.07
N GLY A 494 -11.17 -12.10 -9.95
CA GLY A 494 -10.81 -12.96 -8.83
C GLY A 494 -9.32 -13.36 -8.75
N SER A 495 -8.49 -13.05 -9.76
CA SER A 495 -7.05 -13.35 -9.74
C SER A 495 -6.29 -12.47 -8.75
N CYS A 496 -5.23 -13.04 -8.15
CA CYS A 496 -4.39 -12.34 -7.17
C CYS A 496 -3.12 -11.79 -7.81
N ILE A 497 -2.83 -10.51 -7.57
CA ILE A 497 -1.55 -9.87 -7.88
C ILE A 497 -0.96 -9.28 -6.59
N ARG A 498 0.32 -8.89 -6.58
CA ARG A 498 0.88 -8.21 -5.40
C ARG A 498 0.27 -6.80 -5.28
N LYS A 499 0.01 -6.32 -4.07
CA LYS A 499 -0.44 -4.93 -3.87
C LYS A 499 0.52 -3.89 -4.47
N THR A 500 1.81 -4.20 -4.50
CA THR A 500 2.83 -3.34 -5.12
C THR A 500 2.70 -3.21 -6.63
N SER A 501 1.99 -4.13 -7.30
CA SER A 501 1.66 -4.06 -8.73
C SER A 501 0.43 -3.22 -9.03
N ARG A 502 -0.31 -2.76 -8.01
CA ARG A 502 -1.49 -1.92 -8.23
C ARG A 502 -1.07 -0.50 -8.60
N CYS A 503 -1.63 0.05 -9.68
CA CYS A 503 -1.36 1.42 -10.15
C CYS A 503 0.12 1.68 -10.44
N ASP A 504 0.80 0.73 -11.06
CA ASP A 504 2.21 0.83 -11.43
C ASP A 504 2.41 1.10 -12.93
N LEU A 505 1.32 1.34 -13.66
CA LEU A 505 1.26 1.55 -15.11
C LEU A 505 1.54 0.29 -15.93
N VAL A 506 1.49 -0.88 -15.32
CA VAL A 506 1.59 -2.19 -15.97
C VAL A 506 0.26 -2.92 -15.79
N ILE A 507 -0.27 -3.47 -16.88
CA ILE A 507 -1.46 -4.32 -16.81
C ILE A 507 -1.03 -5.71 -16.37
N ASP A 508 -1.21 -6.01 -15.09
CA ASP A 508 -1.00 -7.32 -14.48
C ASP A 508 -2.34 -8.09 -14.35
N CYS A 509 -3.44 -7.38 -14.11
CA CYS A 509 -4.77 -8.00 -14.08
C CYS A 509 -5.29 -8.31 -15.50
N PRO A 510 -5.91 -9.49 -15.74
CA PRO A 510 -6.51 -9.83 -17.03
C PRO A 510 -7.61 -8.87 -17.50
N ASP A 511 -8.26 -8.19 -16.56
CA ASP A 511 -9.34 -7.22 -16.77
C ASP A 511 -8.90 -5.75 -16.59
N GLN A 512 -7.60 -5.49 -16.42
CA GLN A 512 -7.02 -4.14 -16.22
C GLN A 512 -7.52 -3.43 -14.96
N SER A 513 -8.09 -4.16 -13.99
CA SER A 513 -8.69 -3.58 -12.78
C SER A 513 -7.69 -3.09 -11.73
N ASP A 514 -6.43 -3.43 -11.89
CA ASP A 514 -5.27 -2.92 -11.17
C ASP A 514 -4.94 -1.47 -11.50
N GLU A 515 -5.23 -1.03 -12.72
CA GLU A 515 -4.97 0.33 -13.22
C GLU A 515 -6.23 1.23 -13.20
N LEU A 516 -7.32 0.76 -12.59
CA LEU A 516 -8.55 1.52 -12.38
C LEU A 516 -8.60 2.15 -10.98
N ASN A 517 -9.18 3.35 -10.87
CA ASN A 517 -9.33 4.09 -9.61
C ASN A 517 -8.01 4.22 -8.83
N CYS A 518 -6.98 4.70 -9.51
CA CYS A 518 -5.62 4.91 -8.99
C CYS A 518 -5.41 6.28 -8.32
N ASP A 519 -6.48 6.95 -7.93
CA ASP A 519 -6.38 8.25 -7.27
C ASP A 519 -5.76 8.09 -5.89
N VAL A 520 -4.64 8.79 -5.69
CA VAL A 520 -3.84 8.74 -4.45
C VAL A 520 -4.59 9.31 -3.25
N VAL A 521 -5.54 10.22 -3.50
CA VAL A 521 -6.27 10.95 -2.46
C VAL A 521 -7.74 10.60 -2.53
N ASN A 522 -8.30 10.24 -1.38
CA ASN A 522 -9.73 10.06 -1.20
C ASN A 522 -10.30 11.25 -0.42
N VAL A 523 -11.12 12.04 -1.10
CA VAL A 523 -11.76 13.24 -0.56
C VAL A 523 -13.14 12.86 -0.02
N PRO A 524 -13.42 13.03 1.29
CA PRO A 524 -14.70 12.64 1.87
C PRO A 524 -15.84 13.57 1.45
N GLU A 525 -17.07 13.06 1.50
CA GLU A 525 -18.27 13.87 1.28
C GLU A 525 -18.37 14.98 2.33
N GLY A 526 -18.46 16.23 1.88
CA GLY A 526 -18.45 17.41 2.75
C GLY A 526 -17.09 18.10 2.92
N TYR A 527 -16.02 17.61 2.28
CA TYR A 527 -14.76 18.33 2.21
C TYR A 527 -14.92 19.68 1.49
N SER A 528 -14.28 20.72 2.02
CA SER A 528 -14.26 22.05 1.41
C SER A 528 -12.83 22.43 1.05
N SER A 529 -12.55 22.62 -0.24
CA SER A 529 -11.26 23.06 -0.77
C SER A 529 -10.95 24.54 -0.51
N THR A 530 -11.94 25.33 -0.12
CA THR A 530 -11.76 26.76 0.18
C THR A 530 -11.33 27.00 1.64
N LEU A 531 -11.63 26.07 2.54
CA LEU A 531 -11.31 26.19 3.96
C LEU A 531 -9.98 25.49 4.29
N PRO A 532 -9.10 26.15 5.08
CA PRO A 532 -7.87 25.52 5.54
C PRO A 532 -8.17 24.30 6.41
N PRO A 533 -7.22 23.35 6.49
CA PRO A 533 -7.33 22.20 7.37
C PRO A 533 -7.64 22.61 8.81
N PRO A 534 -8.47 21.82 9.53
CA PRO A 534 -8.72 22.05 10.94
C PRO A 534 -7.43 21.83 11.74
N LYS A 535 -7.31 22.52 12.87
CA LYS A 535 -6.15 22.38 13.73
C LYS A 535 -6.13 21.00 14.39
N ILE A 536 -5.03 20.28 14.26
CA ILE A 536 -4.81 18.98 14.92
C ILE A 536 -4.43 19.20 16.39
N THR A 537 -3.59 20.20 16.67
CA THR A 537 -3.21 20.65 18.01
C THR A 537 -3.82 22.02 18.30
N LYS A 538 -3.57 22.61 19.49
CA LYS A 538 -4.00 24.01 19.76
C LYS A 538 -3.21 25.03 18.92
N ASP A 539 -2.10 24.59 18.32
CA ASP A 539 -1.20 25.42 17.53
C ASP A 539 -1.77 25.69 16.13
N PRO A 540 -1.38 26.79 15.48
CA PRO A 540 -1.77 27.08 14.11
C PRO A 540 -1.15 26.08 13.11
N LEU A 541 -1.77 25.91 11.94
CA LEU A 541 -1.28 25.05 10.88
C LEU A 541 0.12 25.51 10.43
N ALA A 542 1.14 24.68 10.68
CA ALA A 542 2.50 24.92 10.22
C ALA A 542 2.61 24.60 8.72
N LEU A 543 3.01 25.59 7.94
CA LEU A 543 3.29 25.49 6.51
C LEU A 543 4.80 25.60 6.32
N ALA A 544 5.48 24.47 6.17
CA ALA A 544 6.94 24.47 5.99
C ALA A 544 7.29 24.93 4.59
N PHE A 545 8.04 26.03 4.49
CA PHE A 545 8.39 26.70 3.25
C PHE A 545 9.87 26.53 2.94
N SER A 546 10.17 26.14 1.71
CA SER A 546 11.50 26.18 1.11
C SER A 546 11.46 26.79 -0.29
N LEU A 547 12.54 27.47 -0.67
CA LEU A 547 12.69 28.04 -2.01
C LEU A 547 13.99 27.55 -2.64
N ARG A 548 13.86 26.96 -3.82
CA ARG A 548 15.00 26.59 -4.64
C ARG A 548 15.12 27.48 -5.85
N ILE A 549 16.16 28.31 -5.89
CA ILE A 549 16.44 29.19 -7.01
C ILE A 549 17.27 28.41 -8.04
N ILE A 550 16.68 28.21 -9.23
CA ILE A 550 17.33 27.48 -10.32
C ILE A 550 18.39 28.38 -10.96
N THR A 551 18.00 29.60 -11.34
CA THR A 551 18.90 30.54 -12.03
C THR A 551 18.39 31.98 -11.97
N ILE A 552 19.30 32.93 -12.15
CA ILE A 552 18.97 34.35 -12.36
C ILE A 552 19.02 34.62 -13.85
N ARG A 553 17.86 34.84 -14.46
CA ARG A 553 17.70 35.00 -15.91
C ARG A 553 18.17 36.37 -16.39
N LYS A 554 17.86 37.43 -15.64
CA LYS A 554 18.17 38.81 -16.01
C LYS A 554 18.40 39.68 -14.78
N PHE A 555 19.50 40.43 -14.82
CA PHE A 555 19.86 41.44 -13.82
C PHE A 555 19.85 42.81 -14.49
N ASN A 556 18.90 43.69 -14.14
CA ASN A 556 18.71 44.98 -14.79
C ASN A 556 18.91 46.14 -13.81
N LEU A 557 20.11 46.73 -13.82
CA LEU A 557 20.44 47.89 -12.99
C LEU A 557 19.62 49.12 -13.33
N VAL A 558 19.45 49.42 -14.62
CA VAL A 558 18.79 50.65 -15.08
C VAL A 558 17.29 50.63 -14.75
N GLY A 559 16.66 49.46 -14.90
CA GLY A 559 15.25 49.24 -14.59
C GLY A 559 14.97 48.85 -13.15
N PHE A 560 15.98 48.76 -12.29
CA PHE A 560 15.86 48.30 -10.90
C PHE A 560 15.16 46.93 -10.77
N SER A 561 15.34 46.00 -11.72
CA SER A 561 14.61 44.73 -11.75
C SER A 561 15.50 43.50 -11.82
N LEU A 562 15.03 42.41 -11.20
CA LEU A 562 15.67 41.09 -11.21
C LEU A 562 14.65 40.04 -11.64
N VAL A 563 15.06 39.16 -12.56
CA VAL A 563 14.24 38.03 -13.04
C VAL A 563 14.90 36.73 -12.64
N VAL A 564 14.18 35.90 -11.88
CA VAL A 564 14.68 34.67 -11.26
C VAL A 564 13.74 33.51 -11.58
N ASP A 565 14.28 32.36 -11.95
CA ASP A 565 13.53 31.12 -12.06
C ASP A 565 13.69 30.32 -10.76
N ALA A 566 12.57 29.98 -10.11
CA ALA A 566 12.57 29.32 -8.81
C ALA A 566 11.45 28.29 -8.65
N VAL A 567 11.71 27.28 -7.84
CA VAL A 567 10.75 26.28 -7.38
C VAL A 567 10.46 26.53 -5.90
N MET A 568 9.23 26.92 -5.60
CA MET A 568 8.72 27.02 -4.23
C MET A 568 8.19 25.65 -3.80
N SER A 569 8.49 25.24 -2.57
CA SER A 569 7.94 24.04 -1.96
C SER A 569 7.26 24.40 -0.65
N ILE A 570 6.03 23.93 -0.46
CA ILE A 570 5.25 24.12 0.76
C ILE A 570 4.77 22.76 1.24
N LYS A 571 5.05 22.42 2.50
CA LYS A 571 4.65 21.16 3.13
C LYS A 571 3.60 21.41 4.22
N TRP A 572 2.52 20.63 4.25
CA TRP A 572 1.47 20.71 5.28
C TRP A 572 0.76 19.36 5.48
N ARG A 573 -0.04 19.24 6.53
CA ARG A 573 -0.87 18.06 6.81
C ARG A 573 -2.35 18.42 6.81
N ASP A 574 -3.22 17.51 6.39
CA ASP A 574 -4.68 17.70 6.39
C ASP A 574 -5.37 16.45 6.95
N SER A 575 -5.86 16.54 8.18
CA SER A 575 -6.50 15.42 8.89
C SER A 575 -7.83 14.98 8.29
N ARG A 576 -8.41 15.76 7.36
CA ARG A 576 -9.68 15.42 6.69
C ARG A 576 -9.48 14.45 5.53
N LEU A 577 -8.26 14.29 5.04
CA LEU A 577 -7.96 13.49 3.86
C LEU A 577 -7.49 12.09 4.25
N THR A 578 -7.76 11.13 3.37
CA THR A 578 -7.16 9.80 3.45
C THR A 578 -6.45 9.49 2.14
N PHE A 579 -5.29 8.85 2.22
CA PHE A 579 -4.48 8.53 1.06
C PHE A 579 -4.50 7.03 0.78
N ARG A 580 -4.22 6.63 -0.46
CA ARG A 580 -4.24 5.24 -0.91
C ARG A 580 -2.93 4.86 -1.60
N ASN A 581 -2.44 3.66 -1.32
CA ASN A 581 -1.32 3.02 -2.02
C ASN A 581 -0.06 3.90 -2.16
N LEU A 582 0.28 4.64 -1.10
CA LEU A 582 1.44 5.54 -1.10
C LEU A 582 2.75 4.77 -1.33
N ARG A 583 3.60 5.31 -2.21
CA ARG A 583 4.92 4.78 -2.51
C ARG A 583 6.01 5.57 -1.77
N ARG A 584 7.17 4.94 -1.58
CA ARG A 584 8.34 5.59 -0.95
C ARG A 584 8.84 6.80 -1.74
N ASN A 585 8.77 6.75 -3.07
CA ASN A 585 9.10 7.90 -3.90
C ASN A 585 7.87 8.82 -4.03
N TYR A 586 7.90 9.94 -3.32
CA TYR A 586 6.77 10.89 -3.28
C TYR A 586 6.39 11.45 -4.66
N ARG A 587 7.33 11.50 -5.62
CA ARG A 587 7.04 11.97 -6.99
C ARG A 587 6.05 11.10 -7.75
N VAL A 588 5.95 9.82 -7.38
CA VAL A 588 4.95 8.89 -7.95
C VAL A 588 3.58 9.11 -7.32
N ASN A 589 3.55 9.60 -6.07
CA ASN A 589 2.33 9.91 -5.33
C ASN A 589 1.73 11.27 -5.74
N LYS A 590 1.67 11.53 -7.05
CA LYS A 590 1.14 12.79 -7.58
C LYS A 590 -0.38 12.80 -7.50
N VAL A 591 -0.94 13.88 -6.95
CA VAL A 591 -2.38 14.09 -6.93
C VAL A 591 -2.86 14.46 -8.33
N LYS A 592 -3.83 13.70 -8.87
CA LYS A 592 -4.38 13.91 -10.22
C LYS A 592 -5.15 15.22 -10.34
N ASP A 593 -6.05 15.48 -9.39
CA ASP A 593 -6.96 16.63 -9.45
C ASP A 593 -6.78 17.53 -8.21
N MET A 594 -5.81 18.43 -8.31
CA MET A 594 -5.40 19.32 -7.20
C MET A 594 -6.50 20.31 -6.78
N TYR A 595 -7.41 20.68 -7.69
CA TYR A 595 -8.46 21.68 -7.42
C TYR A 595 -9.52 21.21 -6.41
N GLN A 596 -9.61 19.90 -6.20
CA GLN A 596 -10.48 19.31 -5.19
C GLN A 596 -9.92 19.46 -3.77
N LEU A 597 -8.64 19.83 -3.64
CA LEU A 597 -7.95 19.98 -2.36
C LEU A 597 -7.76 21.46 -2.00
N TRP A 598 -7.71 21.74 -0.71
CA TRP A 598 -7.22 23.02 -0.24
C TRP A 598 -5.72 23.14 -0.52
N THR A 599 -5.32 24.25 -1.16
CA THR A 599 -3.92 24.58 -1.42
C THR A 599 -3.60 26.00 -0.92
N PRO A 600 -2.46 26.20 -0.26
CA PRO A 600 -2.07 27.51 0.23
C PRO A 600 -1.76 28.47 -0.93
N LYS A 601 -2.43 29.61 -0.98
CA LYS A 601 -2.18 30.65 -2.00
C LYS A 601 -1.17 31.66 -1.50
N ILE A 602 0.05 31.60 -2.05
CA ILE A 602 1.14 32.52 -1.72
C ILE A 602 1.06 33.78 -2.61
N LEU A 603 1.22 34.93 -1.97
CA LEU A 603 1.46 36.21 -2.63
C LEU A 603 2.94 36.58 -2.48
N VAL A 604 3.62 36.76 -3.61
CA VAL A 604 5.02 37.19 -3.68
C VAL A 604 5.08 38.71 -3.78
N ARG A 605 5.91 39.33 -2.95
CA ARG A 605 6.18 40.76 -2.90
C ARG A 605 7.67 41.03 -2.98
N ASP A 606 8.02 42.23 -3.41
CA ASP A 606 9.40 42.72 -3.44
C ASP A 606 9.74 43.55 -2.18
N GLY A 607 11.01 43.95 -2.04
CA GLY A 607 11.48 44.76 -0.91
C GLY A 607 10.77 46.11 -0.73
N SER A 608 10.08 46.62 -1.75
CA SER A 608 9.23 47.83 -1.66
C SER A 608 7.82 47.53 -1.14
N ARG A 609 7.53 46.26 -0.83
CA ARG A 609 6.21 45.69 -0.50
C ARG A 609 5.21 45.70 -1.66
N SER A 610 5.68 45.94 -2.88
CA SER A 610 4.85 45.83 -4.09
C SER A 610 4.72 44.37 -4.50
N ALA A 611 3.62 44.01 -5.18
CA ALA A 611 3.47 42.66 -5.71
C ALA A 611 4.52 42.41 -6.80
N ALA A 612 5.23 41.29 -6.71
CA ALA A 612 6.12 40.84 -7.77
C ALA A 612 5.29 40.27 -8.94
N ASP A 613 5.82 40.36 -10.16
CA ASP A 613 5.22 39.67 -11.30
C ASP A 613 5.63 38.20 -11.26
N VAL A 614 4.63 37.31 -11.33
CA VAL A 614 4.81 35.87 -11.14
C VAL A 614 4.26 35.15 -12.36
N GLN A 615 5.16 34.61 -13.17
CA GLN A 615 4.79 33.75 -14.30
C GLN A 615 4.89 32.28 -13.87
N LEU A 616 3.74 31.67 -13.62
CA LEU A 616 3.62 30.24 -13.28
C LEU A 616 4.06 29.36 -14.47
N ARG A 617 4.90 28.36 -14.21
CA ARG A 617 5.36 27.37 -15.20
C ARG A 617 4.73 26.01 -14.97
N SER A 618 4.80 25.51 -13.75
CA SER A 618 4.21 24.23 -13.35
C SER A 618 3.79 24.25 -11.88
N GLU A 619 2.74 23.50 -11.55
CA GLU A 619 2.22 23.35 -10.18
C GLU A 619 1.79 21.90 -10.00
N ALA A 620 2.22 21.27 -8.91
CA ALA A 620 1.84 19.90 -8.59
C ALA A 620 1.82 19.68 -7.08
N VAL A 621 0.91 18.81 -6.63
CA VAL A 621 0.83 18.35 -5.24
C VAL A 621 1.18 16.86 -5.20
N TYR A 622 1.99 16.50 -4.21
CA TYR A 622 2.45 15.17 -3.93
C TYR A 622 2.18 14.80 -2.47
N VAL A 623 2.19 13.51 -2.16
CA VAL A 623 2.07 13.00 -0.79
C VAL A 623 3.37 12.28 -0.39
N ILE A 624 3.95 12.67 0.74
CA ILE A 624 5.08 11.97 1.35
C ILE A 624 4.54 10.89 2.30
N LEU A 625 5.05 9.67 2.12
CA LEU A 625 4.80 8.54 3.01
C LEU A 625 5.70 8.67 4.25
N GLU A 626 5.10 8.91 5.42
CA GLU A 626 5.79 9.03 6.72
C GLU A 626 5.37 7.93 7.70
N ASP A 627 4.13 7.45 7.61
CA ASP A 627 3.54 6.52 8.58
C ASP A 627 3.09 5.19 7.94
N SER A 628 2.86 4.19 8.79
CA SER A 628 2.29 2.90 8.43
C SER A 628 0.83 2.99 7.96
N PRO A 629 0.36 2.02 7.14
CA PRO A 629 -1.03 1.99 6.71
C PRO A 629 -1.97 1.76 7.90
N LEU A 630 -3.18 2.31 7.79
CA LEU A 630 -4.29 2.08 8.72
C LEU A 630 -4.68 0.59 8.73
N PRO A 631 -5.26 0.10 9.83
CA PRO A 631 -5.80 -1.26 9.90
C PRO A 631 -6.77 -1.54 8.75
N ASP A 632 -6.74 -2.77 8.27
CA ASP A 632 -7.59 -3.22 7.17
C ASP A 632 -9.07 -3.21 7.58
N ASP A 633 -9.92 -2.68 6.70
CA ASP A 633 -11.36 -2.47 6.95
C ASP A 633 -12.18 -3.32 5.99
N ILE A 634 -12.76 -4.41 6.50
CA ILE A 634 -13.51 -5.41 5.71
C ILE A 634 -14.81 -4.86 5.11
N THR A 635 -15.33 -3.75 5.64
CA THR A 635 -16.55 -3.11 5.10
C THR A 635 -16.29 -2.47 3.75
N ILE A 636 -15.01 -2.17 3.45
CA ILE A 636 -14.60 -1.56 2.20
C ILE A 636 -14.21 -2.65 1.21
N VAL A 637 -14.85 -2.59 0.04
CA VAL A 637 -14.62 -3.53 -1.07
C VAL A 637 -13.20 -3.39 -1.64
N SER A 638 -12.58 -2.21 -1.57
CA SER A 638 -11.22 -2.01 -2.05
C SER A 638 -10.19 -2.51 -1.04
N GLU A 639 -9.18 -3.24 -1.52
CA GLU A 639 -8.06 -3.76 -0.73
C GLU A 639 -6.86 -2.79 -0.72
N ASP A 640 -7.12 -1.50 -0.98
CA ASP A 640 -6.08 -0.46 -1.01
C ASP A 640 -5.48 -0.24 0.38
N ASP A 641 -4.18 -0.06 0.45
CA ASP A 641 -3.52 0.35 1.69
C ASP A 641 -3.85 1.82 1.95
N ARG A 642 -4.57 2.08 3.05
CA ARG A 642 -5.05 3.42 3.42
C ARG A 642 -4.08 4.08 4.39
N TYR A 643 -3.87 5.38 4.23
CA TYR A 643 -2.98 6.16 5.09
C TYR A 643 -3.70 7.40 5.61
N SER A 644 -3.45 7.75 6.88
CA SER A 644 -4.07 8.93 7.50
C SER A 644 -3.42 10.23 7.00
N GLY A 645 -4.23 11.23 6.65
CA GLY A 645 -3.77 12.57 6.33
C GLY A 645 -3.31 13.41 7.52
N SER A 646 -3.56 12.96 8.76
CA SER A 646 -3.03 13.60 9.97
C SER A 646 -1.52 13.38 10.14
N ASN A 647 -1.02 12.25 9.65
CA ASN A 647 0.35 11.80 9.89
C ASN A 647 1.22 11.94 8.64
N ASN A 648 0.62 11.84 7.44
CA ASN A 648 1.33 11.97 6.17
C ASN A 648 1.25 13.41 5.63
N THR A 649 2.36 13.87 5.06
CA THR A 649 2.55 15.27 4.66
C THR A 649 2.28 15.47 3.16
N LEU A 650 1.49 16.48 2.82
CA LEU A 650 1.30 16.99 1.47
C LEU A 650 2.42 17.98 1.12
N VAL A 651 2.92 17.90 -0.10
CA VAL A 651 3.93 18.82 -0.64
C VAL A 651 3.43 19.42 -1.93
N MET A 652 3.36 20.74 -1.97
CA MET A 652 3.07 21.51 -3.17
C MET A 652 4.36 22.09 -3.71
N GLU A 653 4.73 21.69 -4.92
CA GLU A 653 5.85 22.26 -5.66
C GLU A 653 5.28 23.21 -6.74
N THR A 654 5.77 24.45 -6.76
CA THR A 654 5.36 25.48 -7.71
C THR A 654 6.60 26.06 -8.39
N GLU A 655 6.73 25.79 -9.69
CA GLU A 655 7.79 26.34 -10.53
C GLU A 655 7.31 27.64 -11.16
N SER A 656 8.07 28.72 -10.97
CA SER A 656 7.69 30.04 -11.47
C SER A 656 8.91 30.89 -11.85
N THR A 657 8.70 31.77 -12.82
CA THR A 657 9.61 32.89 -13.12
C THR A 657 9.11 34.12 -12.37
N LEU A 658 9.94 34.62 -11.45
CA LEU A 658 9.66 35.78 -10.60
C LEU A 658 10.39 37.01 -11.16
N GLU A 659 9.65 38.05 -11.55
CA GLU A 659 10.21 39.36 -11.88
C GLU A 659 9.84 40.37 -10.79
N PHE A 660 10.85 40.94 -10.13
CA PHE A 660 10.65 41.83 -9.00
C PHE A 660 11.60 43.00 -8.99
N THR A 661 11.20 44.07 -8.31
CA THR A 661 11.98 45.29 -8.22
C THR A 661 12.94 45.22 -7.04
N CYS A 662 14.20 45.60 -7.26
CA CYS A 662 15.24 45.66 -6.24
C CYS A 662 15.80 47.09 -6.14
N GLN A 663 15.81 47.64 -4.93
CA GLN A 663 16.33 48.99 -4.68
C GLN A 663 17.85 48.97 -4.54
N PHE A 664 18.55 49.29 -5.62
CA PHE A 664 20.02 49.32 -5.64
C PHE A 664 20.60 50.59 -4.97
N GLN A 665 21.66 50.42 -4.19
CA GLN A 665 22.43 51.48 -3.52
C GLN A 665 23.78 51.68 -4.22
N LEU A 666 23.86 52.65 -5.13
CA LEU A 666 24.99 52.80 -6.07
C LEU A 666 26.03 53.84 -5.63
N GLN A 667 26.00 54.32 -4.39
CA GLN A 667 26.92 55.36 -3.92
C GLN A 667 28.39 54.95 -4.10
N MET A 668 28.70 53.68 -3.82
CA MET A 668 30.05 53.11 -3.89
C MET A 668 30.38 52.49 -5.26
N TYR A 669 29.55 52.70 -6.29
CA TYR A 669 29.74 52.08 -7.59
C TYR A 669 31.11 52.45 -8.21
N PRO A 670 31.90 51.48 -8.71
CA PRO A 670 31.55 50.08 -8.99
C PRO A 670 31.94 49.05 -7.90
N VAL A 671 32.25 49.48 -6.67
CA VAL A 671 32.71 48.59 -5.57
C VAL A 671 31.60 48.36 -4.56
N ASP A 672 30.37 48.31 -5.07
CA ASP A 672 29.15 48.25 -4.30
C ASP A 672 28.72 46.81 -3.98
N ARG A 673 27.92 46.70 -2.91
CA ARG A 673 27.17 45.49 -2.57
C ARG A 673 25.68 45.81 -2.62
N GLN A 674 24.91 44.88 -3.17
CA GLN A 674 23.47 45.05 -3.35
C GLN A 674 22.70 43.98 -2.59
N ASN A 675 21.66 44.39 -1.87
CA ASN A 675 20.77 43.48 -1.15
C ASN A 675 19.38 43.55 -1.77
N CYS A 676 18.93 42.44 -2.33
CA CYS A 676 17.59 42.31 -2.89
C CYS A 676 16.72 41.44 -1.98
N PHE A 677 15.48 41.86 -1.78
CA PHE A 677 14.53 41.19 -0.88
C PHE A 677 13.32 40.66 -1.63
N LEU A 678 12.96 39.41 -1.36
CA LEU A 678 11.72 38.77 -1.77
C LEU A 678 10.92 38.40 -0.52
N LEU A 679 9.62 38.65 -0.56
CA LEU A 679 8.73 38.56 0.59
C LEU A 679 7.54 37.67 0.20
N PHE A 680 7.32 36.58 0.93
CA PHE A 680 6.24 35.63 0.67
C PHE A 680 5.21 35.72 1.80
N THR A 681 3.95 35.93 1.43
CA THR A 681 2.84 36.14 2.37
C THR A 681 1.65 35.27 2.03
N LEU A 682 0.81 34.98 3.03
CA LEU A 682 -0.46 34.26 2.88
C LEU A 682 -1.63 35.21 3.16
N PRO A 683 -2.15 35.93 2.14
CA PRO A 683 -3.15 36.98 2.34
C PRO A 683 -4.48 36.48 2.93
N GLY A 684 -4.80 35.19 2.77
CA GLY A 684 -6.03 34.57 3.26
C GLY A 684 -5.91 33.85 4.61
N LEU A 685 -4.73 33.79 5.22
CA LEU A 685 -4.47 32.98 6.42
C LEU A 685 -3.82 33.82 7.52
N SER A 686 -4.56 34.09 8.60
CA SER A 686 -4.02 34.78 9.77
C SER A 686 -3.19 33.83 10.64
N LYS A 687 -2.30 34.39 11.47
CA LYS A 687 -1.44 33.68 12.43
C LYS A 687 -2.19 32.69 13.34
N ASP A 688 -3.47 32.96 13.59
CA ASP A 688 -4.29 32.11 14.45
C ASP A 688 -4.68 30.82 13.72
N PHE A 689 -4.69 30.80 12.39
CA PHE A 689 -5.07 29.65 11.57
C PHE A 689 -3.87 28.94 10.93
N GLY A 690 -2.83 29.68 10.54
CA GLY A 690 -1.60 29.08 10.02
C GLY A 690 -0.41 30.03 9.96
N LEU A 691 0.79 29.43 9.91
CA LEU A 691 2.09 30.10 9.95
C LEU A 691 3.02 29.51 8.89
N LEU A 692 3.81 30.37 8.25
CA LEU A 692 4.94 29.94 7.42
C LEU A 692 6.15 29.70 8.32
N ILE A 693 6.68 28.48 8.32
CA ILE A 693 7.89 28.12 9.05
C ILE A 693 8.98 27.74 8.06
N LYS A 694 10.25 27.92 8.44
CA LYS A 694 11.38 27.48 7.62
C LYS A 694 11.46 25.96 7.60
N ASP A 695 11.46 25.39 6.40
CA ASP A 695 11.74 23.97 6.17
C ASP A 695 13.25 23.67 6.31
N GLU A 696 13.62 22.41 6.50
CA GLU A 696 15.03 21.99 6.67
C GLU A 696 15.90 22.39 5.47
N ASP A 697 15.34 22.29 4.26
CA ASP A 697 16.00 22.66 3.00
C ASP A 697 16.25 24.18 2.87
N GLY A 698 15.44 25.01 3.55
CA GLY A 698 15.59 26.46 3.57
C GLY A 698 15.58 27.13 2.18
N VAL A 699 16.68 27.82 1.84
CA VAL A 699 16.89 28.43 0.51
C VAL A 699 18.16 27.88 -0.10
N THR A 700 18.06 27.37 -1.33
CA THR A 700 19.19 26.79 -2.06
C THR A 700 19.29 27.40 -3.46
N PHE A 701 20.51 27.64 -3.92
CA PHE A 701 20.81 28.13 -5.27
C PHE A 701 21.54 27.06 -6.09
N GLU A 702 20.97 26.63 -7.23
CA GLU A 702 21.53 25.56 -8.08
C GLU A 702 22.34 26.09 -9.29
N GLY A 703 22.18 27.37 -9.64
CA GLY A 703 22.75 27.96 -10.85
C GLY A 703 24.19 28.48 -10.73
N SER A 704 24.64 29.21 -11.77
CA SER A 704 25.91 29.94 -11.72
C SER A 704 25.80 31.15 -10.79
N ARG A 705 26.70 31.23 -9.79
CA ARG A 705 26.78 32.38 -8.88
C ARG A 705 27.41 33.61 -9.53
N TYR A 706 28.19 33.41 -10.60
CA TYR A 706 28.77 34.48 -11.40
C TYR A 706 27.79 34.91 -12.49
N LEU A 707 27.33 36.15 -12.41
CA LEU A 707 26.64 36.87 -13.48
C LEU A 707 27.66 37.69 -14.26
N LEU A 708 27.21 38.42 -15.28
CA LEU A 708 28.10 39.24 -16.12
C LEU A 708 28.77 40.39 -15.36
N GLU A 709 28.02 41.11 -14.53
CA GLU A 709 28.51 42.29 -13.79
C GLU A 709 28.55 42.09 -12.26
N TYR A 710 27.88 41.05 -11.74
CA TYR A 710 27.72 40.80 -10.31
C TYR A 710 27.94 39.32 -9.98
N GLU A 711 28.26 39.05 -8.73
CA GLU A 711 28.35 37.70 -8.16
C GLU A 711 27.35 37.60 -6.99
N LEU A 712 26.58 36.51 -6.93
CA LEU A 712 25.73 36.18 -5.79
C LEU A 712 26.60 35.62 -4.65
N VAL A 713 26.78 36.40 -3.59
CA VAL A 713 27.62 36.07 -2.44
C VAL A 713 26.88 35.17 -1.46
N GLY A 714 25.59 35.43 -1.24
CA GLY A 714 24.81 34.63 -0.29
C GLY A 714 23.31 34.84 -0.39
N GLU A 715 22.60 33.84 0.13
CA GLU A 715 21.15 33.77 0.21
C GLU A 715 20.76 33.46 1.65
N THR A 716 19.82 34.22 2.22
CA THR A 716 19.35 34.01 3.59
C THR A 716 17.83 34.03 3.65
N LEU A 717 17.26 33.11 4.43
CA LEU A 717 15.82 32.98 4.68
C LEU A 717 15.55 33.34 6.14
N THR A 718 14.67 34.32 6.36
CA THR A 718 14.29 34.80 7.69
C THR A 718 12.78 34.81 7.85
N GLU A 719 12.32 34.29 8.98
CA GLU A 719 10.91 34.32 9.39
C GLU A 719 10.60 35.68 10.03
N GLU A 720 9.61 36.38 9.51
CA GLU A 720 9.14 37.67 10.03
C GLU A 720 7.61 37.66 10.23
N MET A 721 7.10 38.64 10.98
CA MET A 721 5.68 38.80 11.24
C MET A 721 5.23 40.20 10.84
N GLU A 722 4.25 40.28 9.94
CA GLU A 722 3.62 41.54 9.55
C GLU A 722 2.22 41.63 10.19
N GLY A 723 2.17 42.16 11.42
CA GLY A 723 0.93 42.30 12.18
C GLY A 723 0.31 40.95 12.58
N ARG A 724 -0.70 40.49 11.84
CA ARG A 724 -1.39 39.20 12.06
C ARG A 724 -1.11 38.16 10.97
N PHE A 725 -0.17 38.43 10.07
CA PHE A 725 0.17 37.54 8.97
C PHE A 725 1.63 37.10 9.08
N SER A 726 1.86 35.83 8.74
CA SER A 726 3.20 35.27 8.64
C SER A 726 3.86 35.76 7.36
N LEU A 727 5.12 36.17 7.46
CA LEU A 727 5.91 36.68 6.34
C LEU A 727 7.22 35.91 6.27
N MET A 728 7.55 35.37 5.10
CA MET A 728 8.84 34.78 4.86
C MET A 728 9.69 35.71 3.99
N GLN A 729 10.85 36.13 4.48
CA GLN A 729 11.73 37.07 3.79
C GLN A 729 13.00 36.37 3.32
N ILE A 730 13.32 36.54 2.04
CA ILE A 730 14.55 36.07 1.41
C ILE A 730 15.40 37.27 1.06
N ARG A 731 16.68 37.23 1.46
CA ARG A 731 17.68 38.24 1.13
C ARG A 731 18.76 37.63 0.25
N LEU A 732 18.95 38.21 -0.93
CA LEU A 732 20.00 37.90 -1.88
C LEU A 732 21.07 39.00 -1.83
N GLU A 733 22.31 38.63 -1.48
CA GLU A 733 23.45 39.54 -1.42
C GLU A 733 24.29 39.40 -2.70
N PHE A 734 24.44 40.50 -3.43
CA PHE A 734 25.25 40.59 -4.64
C PHE A 734 26.47 41.48 -4.43
N ARG A 735 27.58 41.12 -5.06
CA ARG A 735 28.82 41.90 -5.10
C ARG A 735 29.19 42.23 -6.54
N ASN A 736 29.53 43.50 -6.80
CA ASN A 736 29.93 43.95 -8.13
C ASN A 736 31.32 43.40 -8.55
N LEU A 737 31.45 42.97 -9.80
CA LEU A 737 32.71 42.57 -10.43
C LEU A 737 33.43 43.78 -11.04
N TYR A 738 34.05 44.58 -10.17
CA TYR A 738 34.65 45.88 -10.52
C TYR A 738 35.86 45.83 -11.47
N GLY A 739 36.41 44.66 -11.79
CA GLY A 739 37.66 44.50 -12.56
C GLY A 739 37.61 45.14 -13.96
N TYR A 740 36.45 45.06 -14.63
CA TYR A 740 36.24 45.71 -15.92
C TYR A 740 36.42 47.24 -15.85
N TYR A 741 35.86 47.86 -14.82
CA TYR A 741 35.92 49.32 -14.63
C TYR A 741 37.34 49.78 -14.30
N ILE A 742 38.12 49.00 -13.54
CA ILE A 742 39.53 49.32 -13.30
C ILE A 742 40.30 49.42 -14.62
N GLY A 743 40.19 48.40 -15.48
CA GLY A 743 40.95 48.33 -16.73
C GLY A 743 40.49 49.33 -17.80
N ASN A 744 39.18 49.52 -17.97
CA ASN A 744 38.63 50.30 -19.08
C ASN A 744 38.22 51.74 -18.72
N THR A 745 38.03 52.05 -17.44
CA THR A 745 37.61 53.38 -16.99
C THR A 745 38.72 54.07 -16.19
N PHE A 746 39.18 53.47 -15.09
CA PHE A 746 40.13 54.11 -14.18
C PHE A 746 41.53 54.24 -14.78
N VAL A 747 42.07 53.19 -15.41
CA VAL A 747 43.42 53.22 -16.00
C VAL A 747 43.53 54.21 -17.18
N PRO A 748 42.63 54.22 -18.19
CA PRO A 748 42.73 55.17 -19.30
C PRO A 748 42.53 56.63 -18.88
N SER A 749 41.60 56.90 -17.95
CA SER A 749 41.40 58.26 -17.42
C SER A 749 42.63 58.77 -16.66
N LEU A 750 43.35 57.90 -15.94
CA LEU A 750 44.63 58.22 -15.32
C LEU A 750 45.69 58.58 -16.37
N PHE A 751 45.81 57.79 -17.45
CA PHE A 751 46.78 58.07 -18.52
C PHE A 751 46.53 59.42 -19.21
N LEU A 752 45.26 59.80 -19.43
CA LEU A 752 44.94 61.12 -19.98
C LEU A 752 45.44 62.26 -19.10
N VAL A 753 45.31 62.14 -17.77
CA VAL A 753 45.82 63.15 -16.83
C VAL A 753 47.35 63.16 -16.80
N ILE A 754 48.00 62.01 -16.95
CA ILE A 754 49.47 61.93 -17.07
C ILE A 754 49.93 62.65 -18.36
N ILE A 755 49.23 62.48 -19.49
CA ILE A 755 49.54 63.20 -20.75
C ILE A 755 49.42 64.71 -20.55
N VAL A 756 48.36 65.17 -19.89
CA VAL A 756 48.17 66.60 -19.55
C VAL A 756 49.33 67.12 -18.69
N TYR A 757 49.77 66.34 -17.70
CA TYR A 757 50.92 66.69 -16.88
C TYR A 757 52.22 66.79 -17.68
N LEU A 758 52.46 65.89 -18.65
CA LEU A 758 53.65 65.92 -19.50
C LEU A 758 53.76 67.19 -20.35
N THR A 759 52.64 67.88 -20.64
CA THR A 759 52.68 69.18 -21.35
C THR A 759 53.47 70.26 -20.60
N LEU A 760 53.58 70.18 -19.26
CA LEU A 760 54.38 71.11 -18.46
C LEU A 760 55.90 70.98 -18.73
N TYR A 761 56.33 69.85 -19.32
CA TYR A 761 57.72 69.57 -19.68
C TYR A 761 58.09 69.98 -21.10
N PHE A 762 57.14 70.34 -21.95
CA PHE A 762 57.44 70.86 -23.29
C PHE A 762 58.27 72.14 -23.20
N ASP A 763 58.77 72.66 -24.32
CA ASP A 763 59.42 73.97 -24.29
C ASP A 763 58.37 75.05 -23.89
N ILE A 764 58.76 76.02 -23.07
CA ILE A 764 57.87 77.11 -22.62
C ILE A 764 57.54 78.06 -23.79
N ASN A 765 58.31 77.97 -24.88
CA ASN A 765 58.07 78.74 -26.09
C ASN A 765 56.86 78.24 -26.90
N ASP A 766 56.51 76.96 -26.81
CA ASP A 766 55.46 76.33 -27.63
C ASP A 766 54.12 76.25 -26.88
N PHE A 767 53.49 77.42 -26.70
CA PHE A 767 52.19 77.52 -26.02
C PHE A 767 51.05 76.80 -26.76
N GLU A 768 51.05 76.89 -28.10
CA GLU A 768 50.02 76.30 -28.97
C GLU A 768 49.93 74.79 -28.75
N ASP A 769 51.06 74.09 -28.80
CA ASP A 769 51.13 72.64 -28.60
C ASP A 769 50.70 72.22 -27.19
N ARG A 770 51.13 72.97 -26.16
CA ARG A 770 50.79 72.69 -24.75
C ARG A 770 49.30 72.78 -24.47
N VAL A 771 48.67 73.86 -24.95
CA VAL A 771 47.24 74.11 -24.71
C VAL A 771 46.38 73.20 -25.58
N MET A 772 46.79 72.90 -26.81
CA MET A 772 46.07 71.98 -27.69
C MET A 772 45.98 70.57 -27.08
N VAL A 773 47.08 70.01 -26.58
CA VAL A 773 47.09 68.67 -25.95
C VAL A 773 46.24 68.63 -24.67
N SER A 774 46.24 69.71 -23.89
CA SER A 774 45.46 69.80 -22.65
C SER A 774 43.95 69.93 -22.93
N LEU A 775 43.55 70.77 -23.90
CA LEU A 775 42.16 70.93 -24.32
C LEU A 775 41.59 69.66 -24.97
N THR A 776 42.38 68.99 -25.81
CA THR A 776 41.96 67.73 -26.42
C THR A 776 41.78 66.63 -25.36
N SER A 777 42.69 66.52 -24.39
CA SER A 777 42.53 65.60 -23.26
C SER A 777 41.32 65.94 -22.38
N LEU A 778 40.99 67.22 -22.17
CA LEU A 778 39.80 67.63 -21.43
C LEU A 778 38.52 67.19 -22.15
N LEU A 779 38.47 67.37 -23.48
CA LEU A 779 37.34 66.94 -24.29
C LEU A 779 37.18 65.40 -24.23
N VAL A 780 38.28 64.65 -24.38
CA VAL A 780 38.24 63.17 -24.29
C VAL A 780 37.76 62.73 -22.90
N LEU A 781 38.28 63.32 -21.83
CA LEU A 781 37.87 62.98 -20.46
C LEU A 781 36.38 63.30 -20.21
N ALA A 782 35.87 64.42 -20.72
CA ALA A 782 34.45 64.76 -20.66
C ALA A 782 33.57 63.77 -21.46
N THR A 783 34.03 63.31 -22.64
CA THR A 783 33.32 62.28 -23.40
C THR A 783 33.30 60.92 -22.71
N PHE A 784 34.39 60.52 -22.05
CA PHE A 784 34.40 59.29 -21.25
C PHE A 784 33.48 59.36 -20.03
N PHE A 785 33.39 60.53 -19.38
CA PHE A 785 32.44 60.73 -18.29
C PHE A 785 30.98 60.54 -18.76
N THR A 786 30.59 61.18 -19.87
CA THR A 786 29.22 61.08 -20.39
C THR A 786 28.91 59.68 -20.91
N GLN A 787 29.86 59.02 -21.57
CA GLN A 787 29.71 57.63 -22.01
C GLN A 787 29.50 56.69 -20.82
N THR A 788 30.35 56.75 -19.80
CA THR A 788 30.24 55.91 -18.59
C THR A 788 28.94 56.20 -17.81
N SER A 789 28.56 57.48 -17.68
CA SER A 789 27.34 57.86 -16.99
C SER A 789 26.06 57.45 -17.72
N SER A 790 26.13 57.12 -19.01
CA SER A 790 24.98 56.68 -19.81
C SER A 790 24.68 55.19 -19.63
N SER A 791 25.68 54.36 -19.33
CA SER A 791 25.53 52.92 -19.14
C SER A 791 25.04 52.54 -17.73
N ILE A 792 25.06 53.50 -16.80
CA ILE A 792 24.65 53.33 -15.40
C ILE A 792 23.40 54.19 -15.16
N PRO A 793 22.44 53.76 -14.33
CA PRO A 793 21.27 54.59 -14.00
C PRO A 793 21.66 55.96 -13.42
N ARG A 794 20.87 56.97 -13.81
CA ARG A 794 21.02 58.35 -13.32
C ARG A 794 20.53 58.42 -11.88
N THR A 795 21.39 58.91 -10.99
CA THR A 795 21.14 59.06 -9.55
C THR A 795 21.19 60.53 -9.16
N SER A 796 20.45 60.91 -8.11
CA SER A 796 20.51 62.27 -7.55
C SER A 796 21.77 62.51 -6.71
N TYR A 797 22.29 61.45 -6.10
CA TYR A 797 23.56 61.45 -5.38
C TYR A 797 24.73 61.17 -6.32
N LEU A 798 25.91 61.69 -5.96
CA LEU A 798 27.17 61.41 -6.65
C LEU A 798 27.62 59.98 -6.36
N LYS A 799 27.94 59.23 -7.43
CA LYS A 799 28.58 57.92 -7.34
C LYS A 799 30.08 58.08 -7.21
N LEU A 800 30.77 57.09 -6.65
CA LEU A 800 32.23 57.10 -6.52
C LEU A 800 32.93 57.30 -7.89
N ILE A 801 32.42 56.66 -8.94
CA ILE A 801 32.90 56.84 -10.31
C ILE A 801 32.66 58.27 -10.86
N ASP A 802 31.55 58.92 -10.48
CA ASP A 802 31.26 60.30 -10.90
C ASP A 802 32.24 61.27 -10.22
N ALA A 803 32.46 61.09 -8.92
CA ALA A 803 33.41 61.90 -8.14
C ALA A 803 34.84 61.78 -8.68
N TRP A 804 35.24 60.58 -9.14
CA TRP A 804 36.52 60.36 -9.80
C TRP A 804 36.67 61.21 -11.07
N TYR A 805 35.72 61.14 -12.00
CA TYR A 805 35.77 61.92 -13.23
C TYR A 805 35.73 63.42 -12.98
N VAL A 806 34.85 63.89 -12.08
CA VAL A 806 34.77 65.31 -11.72
C VAL A 806 36.10 65.81 -11.15
N ALA A 807 36.75 65.04 -10.27
CA ALA A 807 38.06 65.41 -9.74
C ALA A 807 39.14 65.52 -10.83
N LEU A 808 39.20 64.58 -11.76
CA LEU A 808 40.17 64.60 -12.86
C LEU A 808 39.89 65.74 -13.87
N ILE A 809 38.62 66.04 -14.17
CA ILE A 809 38.22 67.15 -15.04
C ILE A 809 38.60 68.49 -14.39
N CYS A 810 38.30 68.68 -13.10
CA CYS A 810 38.73 69.87 -12.35
C CYS A 810 40.25 70.01 -12.35
N GLN A 811 40.98 68.92 -12.17
CA GLN A 811 42.45 68.92 -12.22
C GLN A 811 42.98 69.37 -13.58
N ASN A 812 42.46 68.82 -14.68
CA ASN A 812 42.86 69.20 -16.03
C ASN A 812 42.55 70.68 -16.31
N PHE A 813 41.37 71.14 -15.91
CA PHE A 813 41.01 72.55 -16.01
C PHE A 813 42.00 73.47 -15.29
N LEU A 814 42.46 73.11 -14.07
CA LEU A 814 43.48 73.87 -13.35
C LEU A 814 44.84 73.91 -14.07
N VAL A 815 45.22 72.82 -14.75
CA VAL A 815 46.43 72.79 -15.60
C VAL A 815 46.30 73.76 -16.76
N ILE A 816 45.15 73.77 -17.46
CA ILE A 816 44.89 74.71 -18.57
C ILE A 816 44.96 76.17 -18.10
N VAL A 817 44.31 76.51 -16.98
CA VAL A 817 44.38 77.84 -16.38
C VAL A 817 45.83 78.22 -16.07
N SER A 818 46.61 77.28 -15.54
CA SER A 818 48.01 77.51 -15.20
C SER A 818 48.90 77.72 -16.43
N LEU A 819 48.65 77.00 -17.54
CA LEU A 819 49.33 77.22 -18.83
C LEU A 819 49.07 78.64 -19.36
N VAL A 820 47.82 79.11 -19.28
CA VAL A 820 47.45 80.49 -19.69
C VAL A 820 48.12 81.54 -18.80
N VAL A 821 48.20 81.30 -17.49
CA VAL A 821 48.90 82.21 -16.57
C VAL A 821 50.40 82.28 -16.88
N VAL A 822 51.05 81.14 -17.13
CA VAL A 822 52.47 81.09 -17.51
C VAL A 822 52.72 81.85 -18.81
N GLU A 823 51.84 81.71 -19.80
CA GLU A 823 51.94 82.45 -21.08
C GLU A 823 51.76 83.96 -20.89
N ASN A 824 50.78 84.38 -20.10
CA ASN A 824 50.56 85.80 -19.81
C ASN A 824 51.77 86.43 -19.09
N LEU A 825 52.38 85.70 -18.14
CA LEU A 825 53.63 86.13 -17.49
C LEU A 825 54.79 86.20 -18.51
N ARG A 826 54.90 85.25 -19.43
CA ARG A 826 55.91 85.26 -20.50
C ARG A 826 55.76 86.49 -21.42
N LEU A 827 54.53 86.85 -21.80
CA LEU A 827 54.27 88.00 -22.67
C LEU A 827 54.58 89.33 -21.97
N ARG A 828 54.41 89.42 -20.65
CA ARG A 828 54.78 90.61 -19.86
C ARG A 828 56.29 90.83 -19.76
N ASP A 829 57.08 89.75 -19.80
CA ASP A 829 58.53 89.81 -19.66
C ASP A 829 59.29 90.03 -21.01
N LYS A 830 58.60 90.10 -22.17
CA LYS A 830 59.25 90.46 -23.44
C LYS A 830 59.56 91.97 -23.48
N PRO A 831 60.84 92.43 -23.60
CA PRO A 831 61.14 93.84 -23.72
C PRO A 831 60.69 94.40 -25.08
N MET A 832 59.80 95.41 -25.07
CA MET A 832 59.55 96.26 -26.23
C MET A 832 60.78 97.16 -26.46
N THR A 833 61.73 96.74 -27.30
CA THR A 833 62.54 97.66 -28.11
C THR A 833 63.22 96.90 -29.26
N THR A 834 62.79 97.14 -30.50
CA THR A 834 63.71 97.11 -31.65
C THR A 834 64.68 98.28 -31.49
N ARG A 835 65.86 98.03 -30.91
CA ARG A 835 67.00 98.95 -31.04
C ARG A 835 67.95 98.41 -32.09
N VAL A 836 68.06 99.11 -33.21
CA VAL A 836 69.17 98.97 -34.14
C VAL A 836 70.42 99.51 -33.43
N THR A 837 71.41 98.66 -33.18
CA THR A 837 72.75 99.09 -32.70
C THR A 837 73.78 98.86 -33.80
N PRO A 838 74.72 99.81 -34.03
CA PRO A 838 75.83 99.60 -34.94
C PRO A 838 76.79 98.53 -34.40
N MET A 839 77.52 97.92 -35.33
CA MET A 839 78.47 96.83 -35.12
C MET A 839 79.55 97.19 -34.09
N GLY A 840 79.58 96.47 -32.97
CA GLY A 840 80.75 96.37 -32.09
C GLY A 840 80.57 96.72 -30.61
N VAL A 841 79.74 95.99 -29.86
CA VAL A 841 79.90 95.80 -28.41
C VAL A 841 79.36 94.40 -28.03
N LYS A 842 80.18 93.56 -27.37
CA LYS A 842 79.69 92.33 -26.73
C LYS A 842 79.00 92.71 -25.43
N SER A 843 77.68 92.52 -25.34
CA SER A 843 76.97 92.53 -24.04
C SER A 843 77.08 91.15 -23.39
N TYR A 844 77.58 91.12 -22.16
CA TYR A 844 77.43 89.99 -21.25
C TYR A 844 75.96 89.88 -20.85
N GLU A 845 75.32 88.77 -21.22
CA GLU A 845 73.93 88.43 -20.88
C GLU A 845 73.96 87.72 -19.52
N GLY A 846 73.53 88.42 -18.47
CA GLY A 846 73.38 87.85 -17.13
C GLY A 846 72.06 87.08 -17.02
N ASP A 847 72.13 85.83 -16.55
CA ASP A 847 70.99 84.95 -16.29
C ASP A 847 70.10 85.48 -15.15
N GLU A 848 69.21 86.45 -15.43
CA GLU A 848 68.01 86.64 -14.61
C GLU A 848 66.99 85.55 -14.99
N VAL A 849 66.84 84.54 -14.13
CA VAL A 849 65.82 83.49 -14.29
C VAL A 849 64.44 84.13 -14.18
N LEU A 850 63.82 84.39 -15.34
CA LEU A 850 62.50 85.00 -15.52
C LEU A 850 61.40 84.32 -14.69
N LEU A 851 60.47 85.12 -14.16
CA LEU A 851 59.44 84.72 -13.21
C LEU A 851 58.58 83.55 -13.72
N TYR A 852 58.24 83.56 -15.01
CA TYR A 852 57.43 82.49 -15.64
C TYR A 852 58.14 81.12 -15.63
N LYS A 853 59.48 81.06 -15.68
CA LYS A 853 60.25 79.79 -15.58
C LYS A 853 60.16 79.21 -14.18
N LYS A 854 60.20 80.05 -13.14
CA LYS A 854 60.02 79.64 -11.74
C LYS A 854 58.61 79.12 -11.48
N VAL A 855 57.59 79.78 -12.02
CA VAL A 855 56.19 79.33 -11.91
C VAL A 855 55.99 78.00 -12.61
N ASN A 856 56.47 77.82 -13.85
CA ASN A 856 56.37 76.53 -14.54
C ASN A 856 57.13 75.41 -13.80
N PHE A 857 58.30 75.69 -13.23
CA PHE A 857 59.03 74.73 -12.40
C PHE A 857 58.26 74.35 -11.13
N PHE A 858 57.62 75.31 -10.46
CA PHE A 858 56.78 75.06 -9.28
C PHE A 858 55.55 74.20 -9.62
N LEU A 859 54.87 74.49 -10.71
CA LEU A 859 53.69 73.74 -11.17
C LEU A 859 54.00 72.26 -11.47
N LYS A 860 55.23 71.95 -11.92
CA LYS A 860 55.70 70.57 -12.11
C LYS A 860 55.68 69.75 -10.82
N PHE A 861 55.76 70.35 -9.63
CA PHE A 861 55.67 69.64 -8.35
C PHE A 861 54.27 69.66 -7.74
N VAL A 862 53.53 70.76 -7.90
CA VAL A 862 52.20 70.94 -7.31
C VAL A 862 51.19 69.96 -7.89
N PHE A 863 51.14 69.82 -9.22
CA PHE A 863 50.12 68.97 -9.85
C PHE A 863 50.29 67.47 -9.58
N PRO A 864 51.52 66.90 -9.54
CA PRO A 864 51.74 65.53 -9.08
C PRO A 864 51.35 65.30 -7.62
N LEU A 865 51.65 66.26 -6.73
CA LEU A 865 51.23 66.17 -5.33
C LEU A 865 49.71 66.19 -5.20
N MET A 866 49.02 67.01 -6.00
CA MET A 866 47.57 67.06 -6.05
C MET A 866 46.97 65.75 -6.58
N LEU A 867 47.53 65.19 -7.66
CA LEU A 867 47.14 63.86 -8.17
C LEU A 867 47.37 62.76 -7.14
N PHE A 868 48.51 62.77 -6.44
CA PHE A 868 48.81 61.83 -5.36
C PHE A 868 47.81 61.96 -4.20
N GLY A 869 47.41 63.18 -3.84
CA GLY A 869 46.35 63.43 -2.86
C GLY A 869 45.00 62.86 -3.28
N ILE A 870 44.61 63.05 -4.54
CA ILE A 870 43.37 62.48 -5.11
C ILE A 870 43.41 60.94 -5.06
N LEU A 871 44.52 60.33 -5.50
CA LEU A 871 44.70 58.89 -5.49
C LEU A 871 44.63 58.32 -4.07
N THR A 872 45.40 58.87 -3.13
CA THR A 872 45.40 58.39 -1.74
C THR A 872 44.04 58.54 -1.07
N SER A 873 43.34 59.65 -1.30
CA SER A 873 41.96 59.83 -0.82
C SER A 873 41.03 58.77 -1.40
N PHE A 874 41.09 58.54 -2.72
CA PHE A 874 40.26 57.57 -3.42
C PHE A 874 40.52 56.13 -2.94
N PHE A 875 41.79 55.71 -2.87
CA PHE A 875 42.18 54.38 -2.37
C PHE A 875 41.85 54.19 -0.88
N SER A 876 41.97 55.24 -0.05
CA SER A 876 41.57 55.15 1.36
C SER A 876 40.07 54.98 1.55
N PHE A 877 39.27 55.64 0.71
CA PHE A 877 37.82 55.53 0.71
C PHE A 877 37.37 54.16 0.16
N TRP A 878 38.11 53.65 -0.83
CA TRP A 878 37.92 52.32 -1.38
C TRP A 878 38.27 51.20 -0.38
N SER A 879 39.35 51.33 0.39
CA SER A 879 39.79 50.29 1.33
C SER A 879 38.96 50.19 2.61
N ARG A 880 38.19 51.22 2.96
CA ARG A 880 37.42 51.26 4.22
C ARG A 880 36.07 50.54 4.16
N ASN A 881 35.59 50.22 2.95
CA ASN A 881 34.27 49.65 2.68
C ASN A 881 34.42 48.44 1.74
#